data_AF-A0AA39QFF0-F1
#
_entry.id   AF-A0AA39QFF0-F1
#
_cell.length_a   1.000
_cell.length_b   1.000
_cell.length_c   1.000
_cell.angle_alpha   90.00
_cell.angle_beta   90.00
_cell.angle_gamma   90.00
#
_symmetry.space_group_name_H-M   'P 1'
#
loop_
_entity.id
_entity.type
_entity.pdbx_description
1 polymer ?
#
loop_
_entity_poly.entity_id
_entity_poly.type
_entity_poly.pdbx_seq_one_letter_code
_entity_poly.pdbx_strand_id
1 'polypeptide(L)'
;MAMQSSHAFQLQDLLSNAGDCKDGKTLSVNNGCIGTYIEEHKIFITTPNGSFIPSPPSTTEISLHEDGHFGHHDPTRAPQFFNPKFCHFPVIPCRPGPNNDTHPYCNWLDTIWYDVVDADIVHSTGYLTHIGLLSRDVHSRFQRAFDYINERSSAGHSPKRFSEEFDGFLGLWCARLEALVAVMQSYWLELVAGLDYMECYQPVMNGKARRDNAPNSSHLMGTFTINLDVAEQHIRAGIPMYLVRPVDQFSNQVILKAEKPVVFPLNTSLPSPPFPVVFKGDPSHPQKFHAMHRFTQIFNTYRNPFNFVTVSQSPVVHAEHTQPAASGSSSVSATSDHPTRNQRGKGRALGPLATICLETDNQQRDKFTNLVGTYAPPPIPAWADAINNIDKFSEHSQEREECSRLAQSQSNKEGAIAPSQDKGYVFPDPALLVYASAARQSSFFRQWDHCQDALIYRITSSSSNAKPLRPQLWHELLAMVFKSGNAQGTKAHDLMTQALGSALEAPGSRITTLQAPAPVCDQPLDVEKGTYLVWELCELNFHQELLSLDTHLTHPDLSAKEEDIINFRLGRQEQIMSLFSDGSLVPSTSTSTNRLALGTWPERFEALKSFRDVMRAWDIPLSFAAKGHLGLLGSAASLKTEAALAAHYAQTFFDVFGRPPVLPHLRPSGGMS
;
A
#
# COMPACT_ATOMS: atom_id res chain seq x y z
N MET A 1 -16.69 -46.83 50.99
CA MET A 1 -15.91 -45.84 50.22
C MET A 1 -16.84 -44.71 49.85
N ALA A 2 -16.67 -43.52 50.44
CA ALA A 2 -17.37 -42.34 49.97
C ALA A 2 -16.58 -41.75 48.79
N MET A 3 -17.23 -41.54 47.64
CA MET A 3 -16.65 -40.73 46.58
C MET A 3 -16.56 -39.29 47.09
N GLN A 4 -15.34 -38.79 47.29
CA GLN A 4 -15.14 -37.35 47.42
C GLN A 4 -15.47 -36.72 46.07
N SER A 5 -16.60 -36.03 46.01
CA SER A 5 -16.91 -35.09 44.93
C SER A 5 -15.77 -34.07 44.87
N SER A 6 -14.96 -34.09 43.82
CA SER A 6 -14.00 -33.01 43.57
C SER A 6 -14.79 -31.72 43.33
N HIS A 7 -14.72 -30.78 44.27
CA HIS A 7 -15.35 -29.47 44.11
C HIS A 7 -14.77 -28.82 42.84
N ALA A 8 -15.63 -28.58 41.84
CA ALA A 8 -15.20 -27.85 40.65
C ALA A 8 -14.93 -26.40 41.06
N PHE A 9 -13.73 -25.90 40.78
CA PHE A 9 -13.33 -24.55 41.18
C PHE A 9 -14.23 -23.50 40.50
N GLN A 10 -14.75 -22.55 41.28
CA GLN A 10 -15.64 -21.49 40.82
C GLN A 10 -15.05 -20.10 41.06
N LEU A 11 -15.59 -19.09 40.37
CA LEU A 11 -15.16 -17.70 40.51
C LEU A 11 -15.17 -17.19 41.97
N GLN A 12 -16.10 -17.67 42.80
CA GLN A 12 -16.20 -17.26 44.22
C GLN A 12 -15.12 -17.90 45.11
N ASP A 13 -14.52 -19.03 44.70
CA ASP A 13 -13.48 -19.70 45.48
C ASP A 13 -12.21 -18.84 45.60
N LEU A 14 -12.02 -17.89 44.66
CA LEU A 14 -10.97 -16.86 44.73
C LEU A 14 -11.01 -16.01 46.01
N LEU A 15 -12.18 -15.89 46.66
CA LEU A 15 -12.36 -15.08 47.87
C LEU A 15 -12.03 -15.84 49.16
N SER A 16 -11.62 -17.12 49.10
CA SER A 16 -11.37 -17.97 50.29
C SER A 16 -10.43 -17.33 51.31
N ASN A 17 -9.44 -16.57 50.83
CA ASN A 17 -8.36 -15.97 51.62
C ASN A 17 -8.56 -14.46 51.84
N ALA A 18 -9.70 -13.89 51.43
CA ALA A 18 -9.94 -12.44 51.51
C ALA A 18 -9.88 -11.91 52.95
N GLY A 19 -10.30 -12.72 53.93
CA GLY A 19 -10.29 -12.40 55.35
C GLY A 19 -8.90 -12.26 55.99
N ASP A 20 -7.83 -12.73 55.34
CA ASP A 20 -6.46 -12.61 55.86
C ASP A 20 -5.85 -11.21 55.64
N CYS A 21 -6.55 -10.34 54.89
CA CYS A 21 -6.13 -8.96 54.63
C CYS A 21 -6.36 -8.03 55.84
N LYS A 22 -5.48 -8.12 56.85
CA LYS A 22 -5.47 -7.15 57.96
C LYS A 22 -5.12 -5.74 57.48
N ASP A 23 -5.78 -4.75 58.07
CA ASP A 23 -5.85 -3.35 57.63
C ASP A 23 -4.51 -2.75 57.16
N GLY A 24 -4.54 -2.08 56.00
CA GLY A 24 -3.49 -1.17 55.55
C GLY A 24 -2.26 -1.77 54.86
N LYS A 25 -2.18 -3.09 54.62
CA LYS A 25 -1.08 -3.67 53.82
C LYS A 25 -1.27 -3.42 52.32
N THR A 26 -0.25 -2.85 51.68
CA THR A 26 -0.09 -2.86 50.22
C THR A 26 -0.13 -4.30 49.70
N LEU A 27 -0.97 -4.57 48.70
CA LEU A 27 -1.04 -5.90 48.10
C LEU A 27 0.28 -6.24 47.40
N SER A 28 0.80 -7.44 47.66
CA SER A 28 1.95 -7.98 46.92
C SER A 28 1.55 -8.32 45.48
N VAL A 29 2.54 -8.47 44.59
CA VAL A 29 2.36 -8.94 43.20
C VAL A 29 1.57 -10.26 43.09
N ASN A 30 1.60 -11.10 44.13
CA ASN A 30 0.88 -12.37 44.16
C ASN A 30 -0.63 -12.23 44.46
N ASN A 31 -1.06 -11.09 44.99
CA ASN A 31 -2.43 -10.81 45.41
C ASN A 31 -3.19 -9.97 44.37
N GLY A 32 -4.50 -9.82 44.53
CA GLY A 32 -5.33 -9.00 43.64
C GLY A 32 -6.32 -8.09 44.38
N CYS A 33 -6.42 -6.84 43.93
CA CYS A 33 -7.61 -6.02 44.20
C CYS A 33 -8.82 -6.70 43.54
N ILE A 34 -8.62 -7.21 42.32
CA ILE A 34 -9.61 -7.96 41.56
C ILE A 34 -8.97 -9.29 41.10
N GLY A 35 -9.78 -10.35 41.11
CA GLY A 35 -9.47 -11.64 40.51
C GLY A 35 -10.60 -12.12 39.62
N THR A 36 -10.26 -12.96 38.64
CA THR A 36 -11.22 -13.66 37.79
C THR A 36 -10.76 -15.08 37.50
N TYR A 37 -11.70 -15.95 37.11
CA TYR A 37 -11.46 -17.36 36.79
C TYR A 37 -12.07 -17.67 35.43
N ILE A 38 -11.27 -18.29 34.56
CA ILE A 38 -11.66 -18.71 33.21
C ILE A 38 -11.63 -20.23 33.18
N GLU A 39 -12.82 -20.82 33.31
CA GLU A 39 -13.03 -22.27 33.48
C GLU A 39 -12.48 -23.09 32.31
N GLU A 40 -12.71 -22.64 31.08
CA GLU A 40 -12.27 -23.31 29.84
C GLU A 40 -10.76 -23.58 29.80
N HIS A 41 -9.96 -22.65 30.31
CA HIS A 41 -8.51 -22.76 30.34
C HIS A 41 -7.96 -23.17 31.72
N LYS A 42 -8.81 -23.32 32.74
CA LYS A 42 -8.43 -23.60 34.14
C LYS A 42 -7.39 -22.62 34.69
N ILE A 43 -7.54 -21.34 34.37
CA ILE A 43 -6.67 -20.25 34.83
C ILE A 43 -7.44 -19.30 35.73
N PHE A 44 -6.74 -18.74 36.72
CA PHE A 44 -7.16 -17.53 37.41
C PHE A 44 -6.25 -16.37 37.04
N ILE A 45 -6.83 -15.17 36.96
CA ILE A 45 -6.11 -13.94 36.61
C ILE A 45 -6.33 -12.95 37.74
N THR A 46 -5.27 -12.26 38.17
CA THR A 46 -5.34 -11.26 39.25
C THR A 46 -4.71 -9.94 38.84
N THR A 47 -5.28 -8.83 39.29
CA THR A 47 -4.65 -7.51 39.19
C THR A 47 -4.61 -6.79 40.54
N PRO A 48 -3.44 -6.32 41.00
CA PRO A 48 -3.33 -5.51 42.22
C PRO A 48 -3.48 -4.01 41.96
N ASN A 49 -3.37 -3.56 40.70
CA ASN A 49 -3.38 -2.14 40.31
C ASN A 49 -4.40 -1.77 39.22
N GLY A 50 -5.10 -2.73 38.63
CA GLY A 50 -6.22 -2.50 37.70
C GLY A 50 -7.55 -2.31 38.43
N SER A 51 -8.45 -1.52 37.81
CA SER A 51 -9.84 -1.30 38.27
C SER A 51 -10.85 -2.32 37.72
N PHE A 52 -10.42 -3.17 36.79
CA PHE A 52 -11.13 -4.34 36.24
C PHE A 52 -10.09 -5.31 35.66
N ILE A 53 -10.52 -6.51 35.26
CA ILE A 53 -9.70 -7.44 34.45
C ILE A 53 -10.35 -7.59 33.07
N PRO A 54 -9.64 -7.32 31.97
CA PRO A 54 -10.13 -7.56 30.62
C PRO A 54 -10.09 -9.04 30.25
N SER A 55 -10.85 -9.40 29.22
CA SER A 55 -10.80 -10.75 28.63
C SER A 55 -9.50 -10.93 27.85
N PRO A 56 -8.72 -12.00 28.08
CA PRO A 56 -7.49 -12.24 27.33
C PRO A 56 -7.80 -12.61 25.87
N PRO A 57 -6.88 -12.32 24.93
CA PRO A 57 -6.97 -12.79 23.56
C PRO A 57 -7.13 -14.32 23.49
N SER A 58 -8.13 -14.83 22.77
CA SER A 58 -8.51 -16.24 22.80
C SER A 58 -8.63 -16.91 21.43
N THR A 59 -8.87 -16.19 20.32
CA THR A 59 -9.02 -16.84 19.02
C THR A 59 -7.69 -17.27 18.42
N THR A 60 -7.66 -18.45 17.80
CA THR A 60 -6.46 -19.00 17.16
C THR A 60 -6.23 -18.50 15.74
N GLU A 61 -7.17 -17.76 15.15
CA GLU A 61 -7.08 -17.20 13.80
C GLU A 61 -7.28 -15.68 13.87
N ILE A 62 -6.46 -14.95 13.12
CA ILE A 62 -6.43 -13.48 13.11
C ILE A 62 -6.64 -13.00 11.68
N SER A 63 -7.62 -12.13 11.47
CA SER A 63 -7.94 -11.50 10.18
C SER A 63 -8.22 -10.01 10.39
N LEU A 64 -8.20 -9.21 9.32
CA LEU A 64 -8.60 -7.81 9.39
C LEU A 64 -10.14 -7.68 9.34
N HIS A 65 -10.70 -6.87 10.22
CA HIS A 65 -12.15 -6.65 10.35
C HIS A 65 -12.61 -5.40 9.57
N GLU A 66 -13.93 -5.16 9.51
CA GLU A 66 -14.53 -4.02 8.81
C GLU A 66 -14.05 -2.64 9.30
N ASP A 67 -13.63 -2.52 10.58
CA ASP A 67 -13.08 -1.28 11.13
C ASP A 67 -11.57 -1.08 10.84
N GLY A 68 -10.95 -1.96 10.04
CA GLY A 68 -9.52 -1.90 9.73
C GLY A 68 -8.61 -2.32 10.88
N HIS A 69 -9.15 -2.97 11.91
CA HIS A 69 -8.40 -3.50 13.06
C HIS A 69 -8.42 -5.03 13.11
N PHE A 70 -7.62 -5.62 14.01
CA PHE A 70 -7.50 -7.07 14.23
C PHE A 70 -8.32 -7.56 15.44
N GLY A 71 -9.42 -6.88 15.77
CA GLY A 71 -10.25 -7.16 16.95
C GLY A 71 -9.43 -7.19 18.24
N HIS A 72 -9.61 -8.23 19.05
CA HIS A 72 -8.94 -8.38 20.35
C HIS A 72 -7.46 -8.78 20.27
N HIS A 73 -6.91 -9.02 19.07
CA HIS A 73 -5.47 -9.20 18.87
C HIS A 73 -4.74 -7.88 18.59
N ASP A 74 -5.47 -6.79 18.31
CA ASP A 74 -4.89 -5.47 18.06
C ASP A 74 -4.38 -4.84 19.38
N PRO A 75 -3.07 -4.57 19.52
CA PRO A 75 -2.50 -3.99 20.75
C PRO A 75 -2.99 -2.57 21.03
N THR A 76 -3.57 -1.86 20.06
CA THR A 76 -4.12 -0.51 20.22
C THR A 76 -5.58 -0.50 20.67
N ARG A 77 -6.21 -1.68 20.69
CA ARG A 77 -7.64 -1.88 21.00
C ARG A 77 -7.85 -2.79 22.22
N ALA A 78 -6.93 -3.72 22.49
CA ALA A 78 -7.02 -4.66 23.61
C ALA A 78 -5.64 -5.00 24.21
N PRO A 79 -5.56 -5.25 25.54
CA PRO A 79 -4.33 -5.65 26.20
C PRO A 79 -3.83 -7.00 25.71
N GLN A 80 -2.53 -7.09 25.48
CA GLN A 80 -1.89 -8.28 24.93
C GLN A 80 -1.04 -9.01 25.99
N PHE A 81 -0.69 -10.26 25.71
CA PHE A 81 0.35 -10.97 26.46
C PHE A 81 1.70 -10.27 26.30
N PHE A 82 2.42 -10.08 27.41
CA PHE A 82 3.68 -9.36 27.42
C PHE A 82 4.73 -10.07 26.55
N ASN A 83 5.36 -9.30 25.67
CA ASN A 83 6.46 -9.75 24.82
C ASN A 83 7.63 -8.77 24.95
N PRO A 84 8.84 -9.20 25.33
CA PRO A 84 10.02 -8.34 25.40
C PRO A 84 10.30 -7.54 24.11
N LYS A 85 10.00 -8.10 22.93
CA LYS A 85 10.17 -7.42 21.63
C LYS A 85 9.20 -6.26 21.39
N PHE A 86 8.06 -6.26 22.06
CA PHE A 86 7.04 -5.21 21.99
C PHE A 86 6.74 -4.68 23.41
N CYS A 87 7.80 -4.40 24.15
CA CYS A 87 7.72 -4.02 25.57
C CYS A 87 7.00 -2.68 25.83
N HIS A 88 6.74 -1.91 24.78
CA HIS A 88 5.94 -0.68 24.77
C HIS A 88 4.43 -0.91 24.65
N PHE A 89 3.95 -2.06 24.16
CA PHE A 89 2.51 -2.35 24.07
C PHE A 89 1.71 -2.14 25.38
N PRO A 90 2.23 -2.50 26.57
CA PRO A 90 1.53 -2.27 27.84
C PRO A 90 1.25 -0.79 28.14
N VAL A 91 1.97 0.14 27.49
CA VAL A 91 1.83 1.59 27.70
C VAL A 91 1.19 2.32 26.52
N ILE A 92 0.60 1.59 25.56
CA ILE A 92 -0.26 2.20 24.56
C ILE A 92 -1.43 2.90 25.27
N PRO A 93 -1.70 4.19 24.96
CA PRO A 93 -2.80 4.90 25.58
C PRO A 93 -4.15 4.38 25.09
N CYS A 94 -5.07 4.18 26.03
CA CYS A 94 -6.48 3.90 25.77
C CYS A 94 -7.20 5.15 25.24
N ARG A 95 -8.37 4.95 24.60
CA ARG A 95 -9.25 6.07 24.21
C ARG A 95 -9.60 6.92 25.44
N PRO A 96 -9.40 8.25 25.40
CA PRO A 96 -9.85 9.14 26.48
C PRO A 96 -11.33 8.95 26.78
N GLY A 97 -11.68 8.80 28.06
CA GLY A 97 -13.08 8.81 28.49
C GLY A 97 -13.72 10.19 28.30
N PRO A 98 -15.07 10.28 28.24
CA PRO A 98 -15.76 11.55 28.13
C PRO A 98 -15.35 12.51 29.25
N ASN A 99 -14.91 13.73 28.88
CA ASN A 99 -14.43 14.77 29.80
C ASN A 99 -13.18 14.39 30.63
N ASN A 100 -12.32 13.47 30.15
CA ASN A 100 -11.02 13.21 30.78
C ASN A 100 -9.95 14.20 30.31
N ASP A 101 -10.07 15.45 30.77
CA ASP A 101 -9.11 16.52 30.48
C ASP A 101 -7.70 16.22 31.03
N THR A 102 -7.58 15.29 31.98
CA THR A 102 -6.29 14.84 32.55
C THR A 102 -5.56 13.78 31.71
N HIS A 103 -6.15 13.31 30.61
CA HIS A 103 -5.51 12.35 29.72
C HIS A 103 -4.35 13.01 28.95
N PRO A 104 -3.12 12.46 28.94
CA PRO A 104 -1.96 13.11 28.28
C PRO A 104 -2.19 13.47 26.81
N TYR A 105 -3.04 12.68 26.14
CA TYR A 105 -3.38 12.81 24.71
C TYR A 105 -4.83 13.25 24.45
N CYS A 106 -5.50 13.93 25.40
CA CYS A 106 -6.88 14.41 25.22
C CYS A 106 -7.06 15.28 23.97
N ASN A 107 -6.07 16.12 23.65
CA ASN A 107 -6.05 17.01 22.48
C ASN A 107 -6.01 16.27 21.12
N TRP A 108 -5.82 14.96 21.10
CA TRP A 108 -5.78 14.13 19.90
C TRP A 108 -7.02 13.23 19.73
N LEU A 109 -8.03 13.39 20.59
CA LEU A 109 -9.28 12.60 20.56
C LEU A 109 -10.02 12.72 19.21
N ASP A 110 -9.97 13.90 18.58
CA ASP A 110 -10.58 14.22 17.28
C ASP A 110 -9.80 13.69 16.07
N THR A 111 -8.69 12.97 16.30
CA THR A 111 -7.75 12.53 15.26
C THR A 111 -7.41 11.05 15.42
N ILE A 112 -6.90 10.67 16.59
CA ILE A 112 -6.32 9.34 16.86
C ILE A 112 -7.36 8.29 17.27
N TRP A 113 -8.47 8.72 17.86
CA TRP A 113 -9.62 7.87 18.17
C TRP A 113 -10.89 8.38 17.48
N TYR A 114 -10.72 8.95 16.29
CA TYR A 114 -11.80 9.50 15.47
C TYR A 114 -12.21 8.50 14.40
N ASP A 115 -13.48 8.10 14.47
CA ASP A 115 -14.10 7.18 13.51
C ASP A 115 -14.52 8.01 12.28
N VAL A 116 -13.74 7.92 11.19
CA VAL A 116 -13.92 8.71 9.94
C VAL A 116 -15.24 8.37 9.25
N VAL A 117 -15.98 9.40 8.80
CA VAL A 117 -17.31 9.26 8.19
C VAL A 117 -17.32 9.60 6.69
N ASP A 118 -18.40 9.26 5.98
CA ASP A 118 -18.55 9.54 4.53
C ASP A 118 -18.39 11.04 4.18
N ALA A 119 -18.71 11.95 5.13
CA ALA A 119 -18.56 13.40 4.98
C ALA A 119 -17.10 13.90 5.12
N ASP A 120 -16.20 13.09 5.67
CA ASP A 120 -14.75 13.35 5.71
C ASP A 120 -14.06 12.96 4.39
N ILE A 121 -14.76 12.30 3.47
CA ILE A 121 -14.20 11.77 2.22
C ILE A 121 -14.59 12.67 1.05
N VAL A 122 -13.58 13.22 0.39
CA VAL A 122 -13.73 13.89 -0.91
C VAL A 122 -13.74 12.81 -1.99
N HIS A 123 -14.95 12.32 -2.30
CA HIS A 123 -15.17 11.31 -3.35
C HIS A 123 -14.81 11.83 -4.74
N SER A 124 -14.25 10.95 -5.57
CA SER A 124 -13.97 11.23 -6.97
C SER A 124 -15.26 11.53 -7.74
N THR A 125 -15.20 12.54 -8.61
CA THR A 125 -16.27 12.89 -9.57
C THR A 125 -16.09 12.19 -10.92
N GLY A 126 -15.09 11.31 -11.03
CA GLY A 126 -14.76 10.54 -12.22
C GLY A 126 -15.54 9.23 -12.36
N TYR A 127 -14.91 8.27 -13.01
CA TYR A 127 -15.52 6.97 -13.35
C TYR A 127 -15.91 6.11 -12.13
N LEU A 128 -15.20 6.24 -11.00
CA LEU A 128 -15.45 5.48 -9.76
C LEU A 128 -15.87 6.46 -8.66
N THR A 129 -17.17 6.52 -8.36
CA THR A 129 -17.72 7.46 -7.35
C THR A 129 -17.67 6.91 -5.91
N HIS A 130 -16.94 5.82 -5.67
CA HIS A 130 -16.77 5.18 -4.35
C HIS A 130 -15.32 5.24 -3.85
N ILE A 131 -14.40 5.74 -4.67
CA ILE A 131 -13.04 6.07 -4.25
C ILE A 131 -13.00 7.56 -3.90
N GLY A 132 -12.19 7.93 -2.92
CA GLY A 132 -12.03 9.31 -2.49
C GLY A 132 -10.79 9.48 -1.62
N LEU A 133 -10.43 10.73 -1.40
CA LEU A 133 -9.33 11.12 -0.52
C LEU A 133 -9.90 11.67 0.79
N LEU A 134 -9.13 11.58 1.87
CA LEU A 134 -9.47 12.29 3.11
C LEU A 134 -9.52 13.80 2.85
N SER A 135 -10.51 14.48 3.44
CA SER A 135 -10.62 15.93 3.36
C SER A 135 -9.38 16.60 3.95
N ARG A 136 -9.05 17.79 3.45
CA ARG A 136 -7.88 18.57 3.91
C ARG A 136 -7.87 18.81 5.42
N ASP A 137 -9.05 18.91 6.04
CA ASP A 137 -9.20 19.11 7.48
C ASP A 137 -8.90 17.83 8.29
N VAL A 138 -9.20 16.64 7.74
CA VAL A 138 -8.83 15.34 8.34
C VAL A 138 -7.34 15.09 8.13
N HIS A 139 -6.84 15.32 6.91
CA HIS A 139 -5.43 15.16 6.56
C HIS A 139 -4.53 16.05 7.43
N SER A 140 -4.85 17.34 7.58
CA SER A 140 -4.10 18.27 8.43
C SER A 140 -4.21 17.99 9.93
N ARG A 141 -5.27 17.30 10.40
CA ARG A 141 -5.34 16.75 11.76
C ARG A 141 -4.27 15.67 11.95
N PHE A 142 -4.20 14.69 11.06
CA PHE A 142 -3.17 13.65 11.09
C PHE A 142 -1.76 14.18 10.90
N GLN A 143 -1.54 15.12 9.97
CA GLN A 143 -0.23 15.72 9.76
C GLN A 143 0.32 16.34 11.05
N ARG A 144 -0.48 17.18 11.74
CA ARG A 144 -0.11 17.75 13.04
C ARG A 144 0.20 16.69 14.10
N ALA A 145 -0.52 15.56 14.08
CA ALA A 145 -0.28 14.46 15.01
C ALA A 145 1.08 13.79 14.75
N PHE A 146 1.49 13.60 13.49
CA PHE A 146 2.81 13.07 13.14
C PHE A 146 3.94 14.08 13.36
N ASP A 147 3.71 15.37 13.07
CA ASP A 147 4.67 16.44 13.36
C ASP A 147 5.03 16.47 14.85
N TYR A 148 4.05 16.32 15.75
CA TYR A 148 4.26 16.19 17.20
C TYR A 148 5.21 15.02 17.58
N ILE A 149 5.12 13.87 16.90
CA ILE A 149 6.02 12.73 17.13
C ILE A 149 7.43 13.03 16.62
N ASN A 150 7.53 13.61 15.42
CA ASN A 150 8.80 13.99 14.81
C ASN A 150 9.55 15.03 15.67
N GLU A 151 8.85 16.04 16.18
CA GLU A 151 9.39 17.03 17.11
C GLU A 151 9.86 16.40 18.42
N ARG A 152 9.04 15.54 19.05
CA ARG A 152 9.39 14.84 20.30
C ARG A 152 10.63 13.95 20.13
N SER A 153 10.71 13.20 19.02
CA SER A 153 11.87 12.39 18.66
C SER A 153 13.13 13.22 18.39
N SER A 154 12.98 14.42 17.81
CA SER A 154 14.10 15.30 17.44
C SER A 154 14.63 16.14 18.60
N ALA A 155 13.79 16.47 19.58
CA ALA A 155 14.15 17.31 20.72
C ALA A 155 15.13 16.63 21.71
N GLY A 156 15.31 15.30 21.62
CA GLY A 156 16.21 14.51 22.46
C GLY A 156 17.70 14.79 22.19
N HIS A 157 18.27 15.83 22.80
CA HIS A 157 19.66 16.28 22.65
C HIS A 157 20.74 15.35 23.25
N SER A 158 20.49 14.04 23.29
CA SER A 158 21.49 13.01 23.58
C SER A 158 21.11 11.73 22.85
N PRO A 159 22.05 10.98 22.26
CA PRO A 159 21.78 9.63 21.79
C PRO A 159 21.62 8.72 23.02
N LYS A 160 20.45 8.80 23.68
CA LYS A 160 19.84 7.59 24.24
C LYS A 160 19.75 6.67 23.03
N ARG A 161 20.63 5.67 22.96
CA ARG A 161 20.44 4.58 22.00
C ARG A 161 19.03 4.08 22.25
N PHE A 162 18.16 4.29 21.26
CA PHE A 162 16.99 3.44 21.11
C PHE A 162 17.49 2.00 21.15
N SER A 163 16.66 1.03 21.56
CA SER A 163 17.12 -0.35 21.43
C SER A 163 17.40 -0.63 19.96
N GLU A 164 18.34 -1.51 19.63
CA GLU A 164 18.69 -1.78 18.23
C GLU A 164 17.47 -2.32 17.46
N GLU A 165 16.47 -2.87 18.16
CA GLU A 165 15.15 -3.19 17.61
C GLU A 165 14.25 -1.95 17.34
N PHE A 166 14.28 -0.93 18.21
CA PHE A 166 13.47 0.29 18.06
C PHE A 166 14.07 1.29 17.06
N ASP A 167 15.40 1.35 16.90
CA ASP A 167 16.05 2.08 15.79
C ASP A 167 15.61 1.50 14.42
N GLY A 168 15.48 0.18 14.31
CA GLY A 168 14.91 -0.47 13.12
C GLY A 168 13.41 -0.19 12.92
N PHE A 169 12.66 -0.03 14.02
CA PHE A 169 11.24 0.32 14.01
C PHE A 169 10.98 1.81 13.67
N LEU A 170 11.87 2.73 14.02
CA LEU A 170 11.80 4.12 13.54
C LEU A 170 12.30 4.24 12.09
N GLY A 171 13.38 3.53 11.75
CA GLY A 171 14.07 3.65 10.47
C GLY A 171 13.29 3.15 9.24
N LEU A 172 12.46 2.10 9.39
CA LEU A 172 11.65 1.57 8.28
C LEU A 172 10.33 2.33 8.04
N TRP A 173 9.75 2.99 9.07
CA TRP A 173 8.30 3.19 9.12
C TRP A 173 7.82 4.65 9.00
N CYS A 174 8.73 5.63 8.97
CA CYS A 174 8.38 7.05 8.76
C CYS A 174 7.98 7.40 7.30
N ALA A 175 7.92 6.43 6.39
CA ALA A 175 7.89 6.70 4.95
C ALA A 175 6.50 6.94 4.33
N ARG A 176 5.38 6.47 4.94
CA ARG A 176 4.06 6.56 4.28
C ARG A 176 2.85 6.17 5.12
N LEU A 177 1.90 7.10 5.30
CA LEU A 177 0.66 6.88 6.05
C LEU A 177 -0.49 7.76 5.53
N GLU A 178 -1.10 7.39 4.40
CA GLU A 178 -2.26 8.12 3.85
C GLU A 178 -3.40 7.21 3.34
N ALA A 179 -3.21 5.88 3.32
CA ALA A 179 -4.13 4.95 2.64
C ALA A 179 -5.22 4.32 3.54
N LEU A 180 -5.02 4.24 4.87
CA LEU A 180 -5.99 3.64 5.81
C LEU A 180 -5.93 4.32 7.19
N VAL A 181 -7.02 4.98 7.59
CA VAL A 181 -7.16 5.73 8.86
C VAL A 181 -6.78 4.89 10.07
N ALA A 182 -7.37 3.69 10.23
CA ALA A 182 -7.10 2.77 11.34
C ALA A 182 -5.61 2.40 11.45
N VAL A 183 -4.93 2.24 10.32
CA VAL A 183 -3.50 1.94 10.25
C VAL A 183 -2.68 3.16 10.71
N MET A 184 -3.01 4.38 10.26
CA MET A 184 -2.37 5.61 10.74
C MET A 184 -2.52 5.80 12.25
N GLN A 185 -3.73 5.57 12.77
CA GLN A 185 -4.05 5.68 14.19
C GLN A 185 -3.25 4.67 15.02
N SER A 186 -3.20 3.41 14.58
CA SER A 186 -2.42 2.38 15.27
C SER A 186 -0.92 2.67 15.30
N TYR A 187 -0.32 3.15 14.20
CA TYR A 187 1.10 3.52 14.20
C TYR A 187 1.41 4.71 15.12
N TRP A 188 0.56 5.74 15.12
CA TRP A 188 0.75 6.88 16.02
C TRP A 188 0.71 6.43 17.50
N LEU A 189 -0.27 5.58 17.84
CA LEU A 189 -0.40 5.01 19.18
C LEU A 189 0.82 4.17 19.59
N GLU A 190 1.35 3.36 18.68
CA GLU A 190 2.56 2.56 18.93
C GLU A 190 3.82 3.42 19.09
N LEU A 191 4.00 4.43 18.24
CA LEU A 191 5.14 5.36 18.31
C LEU A 191 5.14 6.17 19.62
N VAL A 192 3.97 6.69 20.02
CA VAL A 192 3.77 7.36 21.32
C VAL A 192 4.09 6.43 22.47
N ALA A 193 3.59 5.19 22.44
CA ALA A 193 3.86 4.20 23.47
C ALA A 193 5.36 3.88 23.59
N GLY A 194 6.08 3.81 22.47
CA GLY A 194 7.53 3.64 22.46
C GLY A 194 8.27 4.78 23.17
N LEU A 195 7.94 6.03 22.82
CA LEU A 195 8.52 7.22 23.45
C LEU A 195 8.19 7.28 24.95
N ASP A 196 6.92 7.10 25.32
CA ASP A 196 6.48 7.07 26.73
C ASP A 196 7.14 5.93 27.52
N TYR A 197 7.31 4.76 26.91
CA TYR A 197 8.02 3.64 27.54
C TYR A 197 9.45 4.02 27.89
N MET A 198 10.22 4.58 26.94
CA MET A 198 11.62 4.95 27.16
C MET A 198 11.81 6.16 28.07
N GLU A 199 10.90 7.12 28.04
CA GLU A 199 11.01 8.38 28.79
C GLU A 199 10.46 8.27 30.21
N CYS A 200 9.31 7.61 30.39
CA CYS A 200 8.55 7.62 31.64
C CYS A 200 8.60 6.29 32.39
N TYR A 201 8.41 5.16 31.71
CA TYR A 201 8.12 3.89 32.37
C TYR A 201 9.36 3.01 32.61
N GLN A 202 10.19 2.78 31.58
CA GLN A 202 11.40 1.96 31.63
C GLN A 202 12.43 2.46 32.69
N PRO A 203 12.63 3.78 32.90
CA PRO A 203 13.48 4.26 33.99
C PRO A 203 12.98 3.87 35.39
N VAL A 204 11.66 3.83 35.60
CA VAL A 204 11.03 3.43 36.87
C VAL A 204 11.07 1.92 37.06
N MET A 205 10.80 1.13 36.00
CA MET A 205 10.94 -0.34 36.02
C MET A 205 12.34 -0.75 36.48
N ASN A 206 13.37 -0.13 35.89
CA ASN A 206 14.78 -0.38 36.17
C ASN A 206 15.31 0.28 37.46
N GLY A 207 14.46 0.96 38.23
CA GLY A 207 14.84 1.64 39.48
C GLY A 207 15.79 2.85 39.29
N LYS A 208 15.96 3.33 38.06
CA LYS A 208 16.79 4.51 37.72
C LYS A 208 16.07 5.83 38.03
N ALA A 209 14.74 5.83 37.97
CA ALA A 209 13.89 6.93 38.38
C ALA A 209 12.95 6.48 39.52
N ARG A 210 12.53 7.43 40.35
CA ARG A 210 11.38 7.21 41.23
C ARG A 210 10.10 7.51 40.45
N ARG A 211 9.02 6.81 40.78
CA ARG A 211 7.68 7.26 40.39
C ARG A 211 7.38 8.49 41.23
N ASP A 212 7.29 9.65 40.59
CA ASP A 212 6.68 10.84 41.22
C ASP A 212 5.20 10.57 41.53
N ASN A 213 4.48 11.52 42.13
CA ASN A 213 3.04 11.41 42.37
C ASN A 213 2.26 11.42 41.04
N ALA A 214 2.32 10.29 40.33
CA ALA A 214 1.96 10.20 38.93
C ALA A 214 0.44 10.22 38.73
N PRO A 215 -0.05 10.82 37.62
CA PRO A 215 -1.45 10.76 37.25
C PRO A 215 -1.94 9.32 37.10
N ASN A 216 -3.25 9.15 37.19
CA ASN A 216 -3.91 7.85 37.17
C ASN A 216 -3.55 7.09 35.88
N SER A 217 -2.89 5.93 36.03
CA SER A 217 -2.48 5.05 34.92
C SER A 217 -3.63 4.25 34.33
N SER A 218 -4.88 4.57 34.70
CA SER A 218 -6.12 4.13 34.07
C SER A 218 -6.23 4.45 32.57
N HIS A 219 -5.30 5.25 32.03
CA HIS A 219 -5.23 5.60 30.61
C HIS A 219 -4.34 4.66 29.78
N LEU A 220 -3.73 3.63 30.38
CA LEU A 220 -2.85 2.69 29.68
C LEU A 220 -3.58 1.37 29.39
N MET A 221 -3.21 0.74 28.27
CA MET A 221 -3.75 -0.57 27.86
C MET A 221 -3.41 -1.67 28.89
N GLY A 222 -2.16 -1.70 29.36
CA GLY A 222 -1.67 -2.75 30.24
C GLY A 222 -1.42 -4.09 29.53
N THR A 223 -1.14 -5.14 30.30
CA THR A 223 -0.69 -6.42 29.73
C THR A 223 -1.00 -7.65 30.57
N PHE A 224 -1.23 -8.78 29.91
CA PHE A 224 -1.29 -10.10 30.52
C PHE A 224 0.13 -10.68 30.66
N THR A 225 0.46 -11.26 31.81
CA THR A 225 1.76 -11.92 32.02
C THR A 225 1.62 -13.17 32.87
N ILE A 226 2.46 -14.18 32.60
CA ILE A 226 2.68 -15.34 33.47
C ILE A 226 3.95 -15.19 34.32
N ASN A 227 4.76 -14.15 34.06
CA ASN A 227 6.05 -13.91 34.70
C ASN A 227 5.89 -12.88 35.84
N LEU A 228 6.30 -13.27 37.05
CA LEU A 228 6.24 -12.46 38.27
C LEU A 228 7.19 -11.26 38.27
N ASP A 229 8.37 -11.36 37.66
CA ASP A 229 9.33 -10.25 37.57
C ASP A 229 8.78 -9.14 36.67
N VAL A 230 8.17 -9.54 35.54
CA VAL A 230 7.46 -8.63 34.64
C VAL A 230 6.29 -7.96 35.38
N ALA A 231 5.50 -8.73 36.12
CA ALA A 231 4.39 -8.21 36.92
C ALA A 231 4.87 -7.18 37.96
N GLU A 232 5.94 -7.46 38.71
CA GLU A 232 6.49 -6.53 39.70
C GLU A 232 7.02 -5.24 39.05
N GLN A 233 7.72 -5.34 37.92
CA GLN A 233 8.21 -4.19 37.16
C GLN A 233 7.06 -3.30 36.67
N HIS A 234 5.97 -3.88 36.17
CA HIS A 234 4.80 -3.14 35.71
C HIS A 234 4.05 -2.47 36.87
N ILE A 235 3.86 -3.17 38.00
CA ILE A 235 3.30 -2.58 39.23
C ILE A 235 4.14 -1.39 39.70
N ARG A 236 5.47 -1.53 39.72
CA ARG A 236 6.42 -0.48 40.11
C ARG A 236 6.32 0.75 39.20
N ALA A 237 6.20 0.54 37.89
CA ALA A 237 5.96 1.59 36.90
C ALA A 237 4.52 2.14 36.93
N GLY A 238 3.60 1.47 37.62
CA GLY A 238 2.18 1.82 37.68
C GLY A 238 1.33 1.32 36.52
N ILE A 239 1.90 0.56 35.59
CA ILE A 239 1.20 0.08 34.39
C ILE A 239 0.21 -1.03 34.78
N PRO A 240 -1.06 -0.99 34.32
CA PRO A 240 -2.01 -2.06 34.58
C PRO A 240 -1.48 -3.41 34.11
N MET A 241 -1.57 -4.41 34.98
CA MET A 241 -1.13 -5.77 34.66
C MET A 241 -2.16 -6.80 35.09
N TYR A 242 -2.16 -7.94 34.41
CA TYR A 242 -3.08 -9.05 34.63
C TYR A 242 -2.26 -10.35 34.73
N LEU A 243 -2.01 -10.80 35.96
CA LEU A 243 -1.14 -11.94 36.24
C LEU A 243 -1.95 -13.23 36.08
N VAL A 244 -1.65 -13.97 35.01
CA VAL A 244 -2.32 -15.22 34.61
C VAL A 244 -1.62 -16.39 35.27
N ARG A 245 -2.37 -17.24 35.98
CA ARG A 245 -1.84 -18.42 36.68
C ARG A 245 -2.78 -19.63 36.51
N PRO A 246 -2.25 -20.85 36.33
CA PRO A 246 -3.00 -22.09 36.48
C PRO A 246 -3.72 -22.20 37.84
N VAL A 247 -4.94 -22.74 37.85
CA VAL A 247 -5.79 -22.82 39.06
C VAL A 247 -5.21 -23.69 40.18
N ASP A 248 -4.37 -24.67 39.85
CA ASP A 248 -3.65 -25.50 40.83
C ASP A 248 -2.57 -24.72 41.61
N GLN A 249 -2.22 -23.51 41.18
CA GLN A 249 -1.35 -22.58 41.91
C GLN A 249 -2.12 -21.68 42.89
N PHE A 250 -3.46 -21.73 42.90
CA PHE A 250 -4.26 -20.99 43.87
C PHE A 250 -4.21 -21.69 45.23
N SER A 251 -3.68 -20.99 46.24
CA SER A 251 -3.42 -21.53 47.58
C SER A 251 -3.62 -20.47 48.66
N ASN A 252 -2.75 -19.45 48.69
CA ASN A 252 -2.70 -18.42 49.73
C ASN A 252 -2.76 -16.98 49.19
N GLN A 253 -3.09 -16.81 47.91
CA GLN A 253 -3.27 -15.50 47.31
C GLN A 253 -4.51 -14.83 47.89
N VAL A 254 -4.37 -13.57 48.30
CA VAL A 254 -5.48 -12.75 48.79
C VAL A 254 -6.10 -12.00 47.61
N ILE A 255 -7.39 -12.17 47.39
CA ILE A 255 -8.16 -11.48 46.35
C ILE A 255 -9.32 -10.77 47.02
N LEU A 256 -9.43 -9.44 46.84
CA LEU A 256 -10.42 -8.62 47.54
C LEU A 256 -11.80 -8.61 46.84
N LYS A 257 -11.83 -8.84 45.53
CA LYS A 257 -13.05 -8.84 44.71
C LYS A 257 -12.93 -9.88 43.60
N ALA A 258 -13.97 -10.70 43.40
CA ALA A 258 -14.03 -11.67 42.31
C ALA A 258 -15.05 -11.20 41.26
N GLU A 259 -14.61 -11.00 40.02
CA GLU A 259 -15.43 -10.49 38.92
C GLU A 259 -15.27 -11.33 37.66
N LYS A 260 -16.24 -11.25 36.73
CA LYS A 260 -16.06 -11.77 35.38
C LYS A 260 -15.13 -10.86 34.58
N PRO A 261 -14.37 -11.38 33.60
CA PRO A 261 -13.53 -10.54 32.77
C PRO A 261 -14.40 -9.61 31.91
N VAL A 262 -13.96 -8.38 31.71
CA VAL A 262 -14.63 -7.38 30.86
C VAL A 262 -14.32 -7.71 29.40
N VAL A 263 -15.35 -7.84 28.57
CA VAL A 263 -15.20 -7.94 27.11
C VAL A 263 -15.27 -6.53 26.55
N PHE A 264 -14.25 -6.09 25.82
CA PHE A 264 -14.29 -4.80 25.13
C PHE A 264 -15.23 -4.88 23.92
N PRO A 265 -16.07 -3.86 23.66
CA PRO A 265 -16.95 -3.81 22.50
C PRO A 265 -16.14 -3.46 21.24
N LEU A 266 -15.48 -4.47 20.68
CA LEU A 266 -14.68 -4.37 19.46
C LEU A 266 -15.48 -4.84 18.24
N ASN A 267 -15.20 -4.27 17.07
CA ASN A 267 -15.77 -4.80 15.84
C ASN A 267 -15.21 -6.22 15.59
N THR A 268 -16.11 -7.14 15.24
CA THR A 268 -15.80 -8.53 14.89
C THR A 268 -16.43 -8.96 13.55
N SER A 269 -17.06 -8.01 12.85
CA SER A 269 -17.54 -8.20 11.49
C SER A 269 -16.36 -8.33 10.53
N LEU A 270 -16.38 -9.37 9.70
CA LEU A 270 -15.47 -9.52 8.57
C LEU A 270 -16.02 -8.75 7.37
N PRO A 271 -15.16 -8.02 6.61
CA PRO A 271 -15.58 -7.36 5.39
C PRO A 271 -15.98 -8.35 4.30
N SER A 272 -16.59 -7.86 3.22
CA SER A 272 -17.09 -8.69 2.11
C SER A 272 -16.54 -8.21 0.76
N PRO A 273 -15.67 -8.99 0.08
CA PRO A 273 -15.08 -10.26 0.52
C PRO A 273 -14.16 -10.12 1.76
N PRO A 274 -14.00 -11.19 2.56
CA PRO A 274 -13.15 -11.18 3.75
C PRO A 274 -11.67 -11.16 3.39
N PHE A 275 -10.87 -10.50 4.23
CA PHE A 275 -9.41 -10.59 4.17
C PHE A 275 -8.93 -12.00 4.56
N PRO A 276 -7.75 -12.44 4.07
CA PRO A 276 -7.18 -13.73 4.43
C PRO A 276 -6.80 -13.78 5.92
N VAL A 277 -6.76 -14.99 6.47
CA VAL A 277 -6.19 -15.23 7.82
C VAL A 277 -4.71 -14.88 7.81
N VAL A 278 -4.37 -13.82 8.53
CA VAL A 278 -3.02 -13.23 8.65
C VAL A 278 -2.12 -14.08 9.54
N PHE A 279 -2.68 -14.68 10.59
CA PHE A 279 -1.97 -15.58 11.48
C PHE A 279 -2.89 -16.68 12.01
N LYS A 280 -2.34 -17.89 12.14
CA LYS A 280 -3.01 -19.03 12.79
C LYS A 280 -2.06 -19.68 13.80
N GLY A 281 -2.46 -19.71 15.07
CA GLY A 281 -1.64 -20.23 16.16
C GLY A 281 -2.13 -19.82 17.55
N ASP A 282 -1.27 -19.97 18.55
CA ASP A 282 -1.59 -19.59 19.94
C ASP A 282 -1.72 -18.06 20.10
N PRO A 283 -2.74 -17.53 20.81
CA PRO A 283 -2.94 -16.09 21.01
C PRO A 283 -1.78 -15.36 21.72
N SER A 284 -0.95 -16.07 22.49
CA SER A 284 0.25 -15.54 23.15
C SER A 284 1.48 -15.54 22.24
N HIS A 285 1.42 -16.18 21.07
CA HIS A 285 2.60 -16.39 20.24
C HIS A 285 3.12 -15.07 19.61
N PRO A 286 4.39 -14.71 19.82
CA PRO A 286 4.91 -13.38 19.49
C PRO A 286 4.93 -13.06 17.99
N GLN A 287 4.96 -14.10 17.14
CA GLN A 287 4.98 -13.95 15.68
C GLN A 287 3.71 -13.32 15.11
N LYS A 288 2.59 -13.32 15.85
CA LYS A 288 1.33 -12.74 15.39
C LYS A 288 1.45 -11.24 15.07
N PHE A 289 2.24 -10.51 15.86
CA PHE A 289 2.44 -9.07 15.67
C PHE A 289 3.27 -8.78 14.41
N HIS A 290 4.32 -9.56 14.16
CA HIS A 290 5.07 -9.48 12.90
C HIS A 290 4.18 -9.76 11.69
N ALA A 291 3.28 -10.75 11.77
CA ALA A 291 2.32 -11.04 10.71
C ALA A 291 1.30 -9.90 10.51
N MET A 292 0.78 -9.31 11.59
CA MET A 292 -0.13 -8.15 11.55
C MET A 292 0.54 -6.93 10.91
N HIS A 293 1.74 -6.56 11.35
CA HIS A 293 2.47 -5.39 10.83
C HIS A 293 2.86 -5.60 9.35
N ARG A 294 3.23 -6.83 8.96
CA ARG A 294 3.47 -7.19 7.56
C ARG A 294 2.20 -7.13 6.72
N PHE A 295 1.05 -7.50 7.26
CA PHE A 295 -0.22 -7.38 6.55
C PHE A 295 -0.62 -5.91 6.35
N THR A 296 -0.41 -5.05 7.35
CA THR A 296 -0.69 -3.61 7.20
C THR A 296 0.26 -2.92 6.20
N GLN A 297 1.51 -3.40 6.05
CA GLN A 297 2.41 -2.92 4.98
C GLN A 297 1.84 -3.09 3.57
N ILE A 298 1.00 -4.11 3.31
CA ILE A 298 0.43 -4.37 1.97
C ILE A 298 -0.34 -3.14 1.46
N PHE A 299 -1.02 -2.41 2.35
CA PHE A 299 -1.77 -1.19 2.00
C PHE A 299 -0.88 0.01 1.66
N ASN A 300 0.42 -0.05 1.98
CA ASN A 300 1.43 0.93 1.61
C ASN A 300 2.23 0.52 0.35
N THR A 301 1.97 -0.66 -0.22
CA THR A 301 2.63 -1.14 -1.45
C THR A 301 1.98 -0.61 -2.72
N TYR A 302 2.76 -0.53 -3.79
CA TYR A 302 2.28 -0.34 -5.15
C TYR A 302 2.32 -1.65 -5.90
N ARG A 303 1.21 -2.02 -6.53
CA ARG A 303 1.20 -3.22 -7.36
C ARG A 303 1.93 -2.94 -8.67
N ASN A 304 3.04 -3.63 -8.91
CA ASN A 304 3.66 -3.67 -10.23
C ASN A 304 2.75 -4.47 -11.21
N PRO A 305 2.13 -3.85 -12.22
CA PRO A 305 1.19 -4.52 -13.11
C PRO A 305 1.88 -5.42 -14.16
N PHE A 306 3.18 -5.26 -14.38
CA PHE A 306 4.01 -6.09 -15.28
C PHE A 306 4.52 -7.37 -14.57
N ASN A 307 4.33 -7.50 -13.26
CA ASN A 307 4.72 -8.70 -12.53
C ASN A 307 3.58 -9.73 -12.56
N PHE A 308 3.71 -10.73 -13.45
CA PHE A 308 2.71 -11.80 -13.62
C PHE A 308 2.88 -12.99 -12.69
N VAL A 309 3.81 -12.96 -11.74
CA VAL A 309 3.88 -14.02 -10.72
C VAL A 309 2.56 -14.03 -9.98
N THR A 310 1.81 -15.10 -10.19
CA THR A 310 0.53 -15.32 -9.53
C THR A 310 0.83 -15.66 -8.09
N VAL A 311 0.89 -14.63 -7.23
CA VAL A 311 0.66 -14.83 -5.79
C VAL A 311 -0.63 -15.61 -5.73
N SER A 312 -0.52 -16.87 -5.28
CA SER A 312 -1.65 -17.78 -5.25
C SER A 312 -2.60 -17.31 -4.15
N GLN A 313 -3.50 -16.39 -4.52
CA GLN A 313 -4.81 -16.33 -3.89
C GLN A 313 -5.40 -17.72 -4.07
N SER A 314 -5.32 -18.54 -3.02
CA SER A 314 -5.91 -19.87 -3.00
C SER A 314 -7.36 -19.78 -3.50
N PRO A 315 -7.79 -20.69 -4.38
CA PRO A 315 -9.02 -20.50 -5.14
C PRO A 315 -10.19 -20.31 -4.19
N VAL A 316 -10.95 -19.23 -4.42
CA VAL A 316 -12.28 -19.05 -3.85
C VAL A 316 -13.07 -20.32 -4.19
N VAL A 317 -13.47 -21.06 -3.16
CA VAL A 317 -14.28 -22.27 -3.31
C VAL A 317 -15.67 -21.81 -3.73
N HIS A 318 -15.86 -21.60 -5.03
CA HIS A 318 -17.18 -21.44 -5.61
C HIS A 318 -17.96 -22.74 -5.38
N ALA A 319 -18.95 -22.67 -4.50
CA ALA A 319 -19.87 -23.77 -4.24
C ALA A 319 -20.51 -24.21 -5.57
N GLU A 320 -20.53 -25.53 -5.80
CA GLU A 320 -21.05 -26.12 -7.02
C GLU A 320 -22.52 -25.70 -7.25
N HIS A 321 -22.77 -24.97 -8.34
CA HIS A 321 -24.14 -24.73 -8.80
C HIS A 321 -24.49 -25.77 -9.86
N THR A 322 -25.24 -26.77 -9.40
CA THR A 322 -25.75 -27.90 -10.17
C THR A 322 -26.42 -27.45 -11.48
N GLN A 323 -25.83 -27.81 -12.62
CA GLN A 323 -26.50 -27.61 -13.91
C GLN A 323 -27.63 -28.63 -14.11
N PRO A 324 -28.86 -28.21 -14.47
CA PRO A 324 -29.87 -29.12 -14.97
C PRO A 324 -29.55 -29.52 -16.42
N ALA A 325 -29.69 -30.81 -16.73
CA ALA A 325 -29.26 -31.37 -18.00
C ALA A 325 -30.33 -31.29 -19.11
N ALA A 326 -29.82 -31.22 -20.35
CA ALA A 326 -30.41 -31.71 -21.60
C ALA A 326 -31.74 -31.14 -22.12
N SER A 327 -31.68 -30.62 -23.35
CA SER A 327 -32.48 -31.15 -24.46
C SER A 327 -31.81 -30.79 -25.80
N GLY A 328 -31.41 -31.81 -26.57
CA GLY A 328 -30.92 -31.63 -27.94
C GLY A 328 -32.06 -31.76 -28.95
N SER A 329 -31.92 -31.12 -30.11
CA SER A 329 -32.69 -31.44 -31.30
C SER A 329 -31.82 -31.23 -32.56
N SER A 330 -32.07 -32.06 -33.57
CA SER A 330 -31.13 -32.33 -34.66
C SER A 330 -31.56 -31.69 -35.98
N SER A 331 -30.56 -31.24 -36.76
CA SER A 331 -30.48 -31.33 -38.24
C SER A 331 -31.73 -31.12 -39.13
N VAL A 332 -31.70 -30.11 -40.01
CA VAL A 332 -32.09 -30.28 -41.44
C VAL A 332 -31.23 -29.37 -42.33
N SER A 333 -30.92 -29.80 -43.57
CA SER A 333 -30.26 -29.02 -44.61
C SER A 333 -31.12 -28.95 -45.89
N ALA A 334 -31.26 -27.76 -46.50
CA ALA A 334 -31.81 -27.51 -47.85
C ALA A 334 -31.56 -26.01 -48.19
N THR A 335 -30.81 -25.61 -49.23
CA THR A 335 -31.26 -25.28 -50.62
C THR A 335 -32.51 -24.37 -50.71
N SER A 336 -32.58 -23.31 -51.52
CA SER A 336 -31.65 -22.61 -52.43
C SER A 336 -32.28 -21.27 -52.85
N ASP A 337 -31.49 -20.28 -53.32
CA ASP A 337 -31.67 -19.63 -54.65
C ASP A 337 -30.93 -18.29 -54.82
N HIS A 338 -30.40 -18.12 -56.03
CA HIS A 338 -29.69 -16.95 -56.57
C HIS A 338 -30.67 -16.10 -57.42
N PRO A 339 -30.42 -14.79 -57.69
CA PRO A 339 -29.47 -14.36 -58.74
C PRO A 339 -28.67 -13.09 -58.41
N THR A 340 -27.33 -13.09 -58.43
CA THR A 340 -26.43 -12.88 -59.60
C THR A 340 -26.66 -11.61 -60.44
N ARG A 341 -25.67 -10.68 -60.44
CA ARG A 341 -25.23 -9.98 -61.66
C ARG A 341 -23.76 -9.50 -61.61
N ASN A 342 -22.92 -10.17 -62.41
CA ASN A 342 -21.62 -9.82 -63.02
C ASN A 342 -20.71 -8.78 -62.31
N GLN A 343 -19.50 -9.15 -61.85
CA GLN A 343 -18.31 -9.59 -62.61
C GLN A 343 -17.76 -8.60 -63.65
N ARG A 344 -16.54 -8.10 -63.38
CA ARG A 344 -15.42 -8.08 -64.33
C ARG A 344 -14.10 -8.10 -63.53
N GLY A 345 -13.19 -9.01 -63.87
CA GLY A 345 -11.92 -9.21 -63.15
C GLY A 345 -10.69 -9.03 -64.03
N LYS A 346 -9.62 -9.80 -63.71
CA LYS A 346 -8.20 -9.67 -64.12
C LYS A 346 -7.42 -8.68 -63.23
N GLY A 347 -6.18 -8.96 -62.83
CA GLY A 347 -5.39 -10.19 -63.00
C GLY A 347 -4.01 -10.02 -62.37
N ARG A 348 -3.47 -11.09 -61.77
CA ARG A 348 -2.16 -11.06 -61.07
C ARG A 348 -1.04 -11.24 -62.09
N ALA A 349 -0.10 -10.30 -62.18
CA ALA A 349 1.10 -10.42 -63.01
C ALA A 349 2.33 -9.92 -62.23
N LEU A 350 3.45 -10.64 -62.37
CA LEU A 350 4.75 -10.29 -61.81
C LEU A 350 5.59 -9.61 -62.91
N GLY A 351 6.22 -8.48 -62.60
CA GLY A 351 7.12 -7.74 -63.50
C GLY A 351 7.67 -6.48 -62.82
N PRO A 352 8.93 -6.07 -63.04
CA PRO A 352 9.64 -5.21 -62.08
C PRO A 352 9.77 -3.72 -62.45
N LEU A 353 10.22 -2.96 -61.44
CA LEU A 353 10.82 -1.61 -61.43
C LEU A 353 9.93 -0.34 -61.43
N ALA A 354 10.45 0.66 -60.70
CA ALA A 354 10.11 2.08 -60.69
C ALA A 354 8.72 2.52 -60.16
N THR A 355 8.51 2.39 -58.85
CA THR A 355 7.50 3.22 -58.14
C THR A 355 8.09 4.59 -57.85
N ILE A 356 7.60 5.61 -58.56
CA ILE A 356 7.81 7.03 -58.23
C ILE A 356 7.13 7.32 -56.90
N CYS A 357 7.82 8.02 -56.00
CA CYS A 357 7.27 8.45 -54.72
C CYS A 357 6.03 9.34 -54.93
N LEU A 358 4.91 8.94 -54.34
CA LEU A 358 3.79 9.82 -54.03
C LEU A 358 3.52 9.70 -52.53
N GLU A 359 4.00 10.68 -51.79
CA GLU A 359 3.84 10.78 -50.35
C GLU A 359 2.36 11.06 -50.02
N THR A 360 1.66 10.06 -49.49
CA THR A 360 0.46 10.32 -48.68
C THR A 360 0.91 10.59 -47.26
N ASP A 361 0.89 11.86 -46.88
CA ASP A 361 1.33 12.34 -45.57
C ASP A 361 0.50 11.72 -44.44
N ASN A 362 1.10 10.73 -43.81
CA ASN A 362 0.61 10.07 -42.60
C ASN A 362 1.84 9.78 -41.73
N GLN A 363 2.61 10.83 -41.43
CA GLN A 363 3.85 10.75 -40.66
C GLN A 363 3.60 10.16 -39.26
N GLN A 364 3.82 8.86 -39.14
CA GLN A 364 3.88 8.17 -37.87
C GLN A 364 5.10 8.69 -37.08
N ARG A 365 4.84 9.47 -36.02
CA ARG A 365 5.87 10.07 -35.15
C ARG A 365 6.92 9.04 -34.74
N ASP A 366 8.20 9.39 -34.87
CA ASP A 366 9.28 8.61 -34.27
C ASP A 366 9.13 8.62 -32.73
N LYS A 367 9.04 7.42 -32.16
CA LYS A 367 8.96 7.21 -30.70
C LYS A 367 10.30 7.46 -30.00
N PHE A 368 11.39 7.53 -30.76
CA PHE A 368 12.73 7.79 -30.27
C PHE A 368 13.12 9.27 -30.36
N THR A 369 12.15 10.17 -30.17
CA THR A 369 12.36 11.62 -30.04
C THR A 369 11.56 12.18 -28.86
N ASN A 370 11.99 13.30 -28.27
CA ASN A 370 11.26 13.97 -27.18
C ASN A 370 9.84 14.41 -27.59
N LEU A 371 9.00 14.71 -26.59
CA LEU A 371 7.72 15.37 -26.81
C LEU A 371 7.96 16.82 -27.29
N VAL A 372 7.22 17.21 -28.33
CA VAL A 372 7.25 18.57 -28.92
C VAL A 372 5.82 18.93 -29.33
N GLY A 373 5.34 20.09 -28.90
CA GLY A 373 4.00 20.59 -29.20
C GLY A 373 3.51 21.58 -28.14
N THR A 374 2.31 22.15 -28.36
CA THR A 374 1.73 23.18 -27.48
C THR A 374 1.55 22.74 -26.03
N TYR A 375 1.25 21.46 -25.81
CA TYR A 375 1.03 20.87 -24.48
C TYR A 375 2.22 20.01 -24.01
N ALA A 376 3.36 20.04 -24.70
CA ALA A 376 4.53 19.25 -24.31
C ALA A 376 5.28 19.95 -23.17
N PRO A 377 5.47 19.31 -22.00
CA PRO A 377 6.25 19.90 -20.92
C PRO A 377 7.74 19.98 -21.32
N PRO A 378 8.51 20.93 -20.74
CA PRO A 378 9.93 21.07 -21.06
C PRO A 378 10.74 19.84 -20.59
N PRO A 379 11.60 19.25 -21.43
CA PRO A 379 12.42 18.11 -21.05
C PRO A 379 13.53 18.50 -20.07
N ILE A 380 13.95 17.59 -19.21
CA ILE A 380 15.15 17.79 -18.38
C ILE A 380 16.38 17.75 -19.31
N PRO A 381 17.25 18.78 -19.34
CA PRO A 381 18.29 18.90 -20.37
C PRO A 381 19.25 17.70 -20.47
N ALA A 382 19.62 17.10 -19.34
CA ALA A 382 20.52 15.94 -19.31
C ALA A 382 19.83 14.63 -19.76
N TRP A 383 18.49 14.59 -19.80
CA TRP A 383 17.69 13.43 -20.17
C TRP A 383 17.17 13.49 -21.60
N ALA A 384 17.05 14.70 -22.18
CA ALA A 384 16.52 14.91 -23.52
C ALA A 384 17.21 14.04 -24.59
N ASP A 385 18.53 13.88 -24.52
CA ASP A 385 19.28 13.09 -25.50
C ASP A 385 19.28 11.58 -25.21
N ALA A 386 18.78 11.13 -24.05
CA ALA A 386 18.82 9.72 -23.66
C ALA A 386 17.93 8.85 -24.56
N ILE A 387 16.72 9.30 -24.91
CA ILE A 387 15.82 8.61 -25.86
C ILE A 387 16.42 8.57 -27.28
N ASN A 388 17.00 9.69 -27.74
CA ASN A 388 17.52 9.83 -29.10
C ASN A 388 18.69 8.87 -29.38
N ASN A 389 19.48 8.57 -28.34
CA ASN A 389 20.71 7.78 -28.42
C ASN A 389 20.54 6.30 -28.03
N ILE A 390 19.31 5.80 -27.92
CA ILE A 390 19.07 4.36 -27.69
C ILE A 390 19.59 3.56 -28.89
N ASP A 391 20.54 2.67 -28.63
CA ASP A 391 20.97 1.65 -29.58
C ASP A 391 19.88 0.60 -29.74
N LYS A 392 19.20 0.65 -30.89
CA LYS A 392 18.14 -0.27 -31.28
C LYS A 392 18.65 -1.65 -31.68
N PHE A 393 19.98 -1.82 -31.74
CA PHE A 393 20.68 -3.02 -32.17
C PHE A 393 21.72 -3.48 -31.14
N SER A 394 21.58 -3.09 -29.87
CA SER A 394 22.38 -3.63 -28.76
C SER A 394 22.31 -5.16 -28.72
N GLU A 395 23.34 -5.83 -28.20
CA GLU A 395 23.37 -7.30 -28.04
C GLU A 395 22.11 -7.81 -27.33
N HIS A 396 21.77 -7.24 -26.17
CA HIS A 396 20.57 -7.59 -25.41
C HIS A 396 19.25 -7.33 -26.16
N SER A 397 19.16 -6.28 -26.98
CA SER A 397 17.97 -6.03 -27.79
C SER A 397 17.77 -7.09 -28.88
N GLN A 398 18.88 -7.58 -29.47
CA GLN A 398 18.85 -8.66 -30.46
C GLN A 398 18.53 -10.01 -29.81
N GLU A 399 19.13 -10.32 -28.65
CA GLU A 399 18.84 -11.51 -27.83
C GLU A 399 17.35 -11.58 -27.46
N ARG A 400 16.80 -10.47 -26.95
CA ARG A 400 15.36 -10.34 -26.65
C ARG A 400 14.51 -10.68 -27.87
N GLU A 401 14.84 -10.12 -29.04
CA GLU A 401 14.07 -10.31 -30.28
C GLU A 401 14.22 -11.71 -30.89
N GLU A 402 15.34 -12.38 -30.68
CA GLU A 402 15.47 -13.81 -30.98
C GLU A 402 14.59 -14.65 -30.06
N CYS A 403 14.64 -14.41 -28.75
CA CYS A 403 13.75 -15.04 -27.77
C CYS A 403 12.26 -14.79 -28.09
N SER A 404 11.89 -13.58 -28.53
CA SER A 404 10.53 -13.26 -29.02
C SER A 404 10.10 -14.18 -30.17
N ARG A 405 10.97 -14.33 -31.18
CA ARG A 405 10.69 -15.09 -32.40
C ARG A 405 10.61 -16.58 -32.10
N LEU A 406 11.48 -17.09 -31.23
CA LEU A 406 11.46 -18.48 -30.78
C LEU A 406 10.15 -18.79 -30.03
N ALA A 407 9.78 -17.97 -29.03
CA ALA A 407 8.54 -18.16 -28.26
C ALA A 407 7.28 -18.11 -29.13
N GLN A 408 7.19 -17.17 -30.08
CA GLN A 408 6.10 -17.11 -31.06
C GLN A 408 6.05 -18.35 -31.96
N SER A 409 7.22 -18.86 -32.38
CA SER A 409 7.29 -20.06 -33.24
C SER A 409 6.86 -21.34 -32.51
N GLN A 410 7.00 -21.39 -31.18
CA GLN A 410 6.55 -22.49 -30.33
C GLN A 410 5.05 -22.38 -30.05
N SER A 411 4.56 -21.20 -29.64
CA SER A 411 3.12 -20.98 -29.36
C SER A 411 2.24 -21.30 -30.57
N ASN A 412 2.68 -20.93 -31.78
CA ASN A 412 1.97 -21.21 -33.04
C ASN A 412 1.92 -22.70 -33.40
N LYS A 413 2.76 -23.56 -32.79
CA LYS A 413 2.74 -25.01 -32.98
C LYS A 413 1.87 -25.72 -31.94
N GLU A 414 1.80 -25.19 -30.73
CA GLU A 414 1.10 -25.82 -29.60
C GLU A 414 -0.32 -25.26 -29.37
N GLY A 415 -0.72 -24.21 -30.09
CA GLY A 415 -2.02 -23.55 -29.90
C GLY A 415 -2.10 -22.75 -28.59
N ALA A 416 -1.00 -22.65 -27.85
CA ALA A 416 -0.89 -21.87 -26.63
C ALA A 416 -0.87 -20.36 -26.94
N ILE A 417 -1.39 -19.56 -26.01
CA ILE A 417 -1.23 -18.10 -26.07
C ILE A 417 0.25 -17.81 -25.76
N ALA A 418 0.98 -17.24 -26.72
CA ALA A 418 2.35 -16.81 -26.49
C ALA A 418 2.44 -15.91 -25.24
N PRO A 419 3.44 -16.09 -24.35
CA PRO A 419 3.66 -15.14 -23.26
C PRO A 419 3.85 -13.76 -23.87
N SER A 420 2.93 -12.84 -23.57
CA SER A 420 2.95 -11.51 -24.15
C SER A 420 4.11 -10.73 -23.56
N GLN A 421 5.22 -10.64 -24.30
CA GLN A 421 6.26 -9.68 -23.98
C GLN A 421 5.65 -8.28 -23.85
N ASP A 422 5.94 -7.61 -22.74
CA ASP A 422 5.17 -6.49 -22.25
C ASP A 422 5.42 -5.18 -22.99
N LYS A 423 4.83 -5.09 -24.18
CA LYS A 423 4.79 -3.86 -25.01
C LYS A 423 3.64 -2.93 -24.63
N GLY A 424 3.08 -3.11 -23.44
CA GLY A 424 1.99 -2.31 -22.89
C GLY A 424 2.47 -1.09 -22.10
N TYR A 425 1.50 -0.29 -21.66
CA TYR A 425 1.69 0.87 -20.79
C TYR A 425 0.66 0.83 -19.66
N VAL A 426 1.05 1.30 -18.46
CA VAL A 426 0.18 1.34 -17.26
C VAL A 426 -0.82 2.49 -17.31
N PHE A 427 -0.39 3.59 -17.92
CA PHE A 427 -1.17 4.76 -18.27
C PHE A 427 -1.04 4.99 -19.79
N PRO A 428 -1.81 5.91 -20.40
CA PRO A 428 -1.60 6.28 -21.80
C PRO A 428 -0.16 6.77 -22.06
N ASP A 429 0.37 6.48 -23.25
CA ASP A 429 1.56 7.17 -23.77
C ASP A 429 1.23 8.67 -23.92
N PRO A 430 1.99 9.60 -23.31
CA PRO A 430 1.73 11.04 -23.42
C PRO A 430 1.64 11.55 -24.88
N ALA A 431 2.28 10.83 -25.81
CA ALA A 431 2.17 11.08 -27.24
C ALA A 431 0.73 11.10 -27.76
N LEU A 432 -0.15 10.26 -27.18
CA LEU A 432 -1.54 10.13 -27.60
C LEU A 432 -2.30 11.44 -27.38
N LEU A 433 -1.97 12.20 -26.34
CA LEU A 433 -2.60 13.49 -26.03
C LEU A 433 -1.92 14.61 -26.84
N VAL A 434 -0.59 14.68 -26.82
CA VAL A 434 0.18 15.77 -27.48
C VAL A 434 -0.03 15.79 -29.00
N TYR A 435 0.01 14.63 -29.68
CA TYR A 435 -0.04 14.54 -31.14
C TYR A 435 -1.42 14.16 -31.70
N ALA A 436 -2.48 14.14 -30.87
CA ALA A 436 -3.83 14.05 -31.40
C ALA A 436 -4.14 15.26 -32.30
N SER A 437 -5.04 15.08 -33.27
CA SER A 437 -5.56 16.22 -34.04
C SER A 437 -6.28 17.21 -33.13
N ALA A 438 -6.28 18.51 -33.46
CA ALA A 438 -6.93 19.54 -32.65
C ALA A 438 -8.40 19.24 -32.32
N ALA A 439 -9.13 18.59 -33.24
CA ALA A 439 -10.51 18.13 -33.03
C ALA A 439 -10.66 16.98 -32.01
N ARG A 440 -9.58 16.27 -31.66
CA ARG A 440 -9.55 15.15 -30.71
C ARG A 440 -8.83 15.48 -29.40
N GLN A 441 -7.83 16.36 -29.41
CA GLN A 441 -7.05 16.75 -28.23
C GLN A 441 -7.96 17.08 -27.03
N SER A 442 -8.90 18.02 -27.20
CA SER A 442 -9.84 18.40 -26.14
C SER A 442 -10.66 17.23 -25.59
N SER A 443 -11.01 16.25 -26.43
CA SER A 443 -11.72 15.04 -25.98
C SER A 443 -10.80 14.13 -25.16
N PHE A 444 -9.56 13.91 -25.61
CA PHE A 444 -8.61 13.04 -24.94
C PHE A 444 -8.20 13.59 -23.58
N PHE A 445 -7.95 14.90 -23.47
CA PHE A 445 -7.66 15.56 -22.20
C PHE A 445 -8.84 15.47 -21.23
N ARG A 446 -10.08 15.76 -21.66
CA ARG A 446 -11.29 15.61 -20.83
C ARG A 446 -11.53 14.16 -20.40
N GLN A 447 -11.24 13.20 -21.28
CA GLN A 447 -11.38 11.76 -21.00
C GLN A 447 -10.32 11.25 -20.01
N TRP A 448 -9.09 11.77 -20.08
CA TRP A 448 -8.05 11.54 -19.08
C TRP A 448 -8.45 12.12 -17.72
N ASP A 449 -8.75 13.42 -17.66
CA ASP A 449 -9.19 14.17 -16.47
C ASP A 449 -10.35 13.45 -15.73
N HIS A 450 -11.30 12.87 -16.46
CA HIS A 450 -12.43 12.12 -15.88
C HIS A 450 -12.12 10.67 -15.44
N CYS A 451 -11.13 10.00 -16.05
CA CYS A 451 -10.76 8.62 -15.70
C CYS A 451 -9.53 8.52 -14.80
N GLN A 452 -8.83 9.63 -14.56
CA GLN A 452 -7.55 9.70 -13.86
C GLN A 452 -7.57 9.02 -12.50
N ASP A 453 -8.46 9.41 -11.59
CA ASP A 453 -8.56 8.82 -10.24
C ASP A 453 -8.74 7.30 -10.28
N ALA A 454 -9.56 6.79 -11.20
CA ALA A 454 -9.79 5.36 -11.36
C ALA A 454 -8.55 4.62 -11.90
N LEU A 455 -7.83 5.24 -12.85
CA LEU A 455 -6.59 4.70 -13.41
C LEU A 455 -5.40 4.80 -12.44
N ILE A 456 -5.42 5.73 -11.50
CA ILE A 456 -4.48 5.82 -10.37
C ILE A 456 -4.86 4.76 -9.31
N TYR A 457 -6.14 4.65 -8.94
CA TYR A 457 -6.63 3.64 -8.00
C TYR A 457 -6.26 2.21 -8.42
N ARG A 458 -6.32 1.94 -9.72
CA ARG A 458 -5.86 0.70 -10.35
C ARG A 458 -4.43 0.27 -9.96
N ILE A 459 -3.51 1.19 -9.63
CA ILE A 459 -2.12 0.85 -9.23
C ILE A 459 -1.86 0.97 -7.72
N THR A 460 -2.64 1.78 -7.00
CA THR A 460 -2.56 1.88 -5.53
C THR A 460 -3.36 0.78 -4.82
N SER A 461 -4.36 0.21 -5.48
CA SER A 461 -5.21 -0.83 -4.90
C SER A 461 -4.50 -2.19 -4.84
N SER A 462 -4.35 -2.74 -3.64
CA SER A 462 -3.71 -4.04 -3.42
C SER A 462 -4.49 -5.21 -4.06
N SER A 463 -5.81 -5.10 -4.20
CA SER A 463 -6.63 -6.08 -4.92
C SER A 463 -6.31 -6.14 -6.43
N SER A 464 -5.74 -5.09 -7.01
CA SER A 464 -5.39 -5.03 -8.45
C SER A 464 -6.59 -5.37 -9.33
N ASN A 465 -6.50 -6.08 -10.45
CA ASN A 465 -5.45 -6.99 -10.91
C ASN A 465 -4.93 -6.64 -12.32
N ALA A 466 -5.08 -5.37 -12.70
CA ALA A 466 -5.08 -4.90 -14.08
C ALA A 466 -3.70 -4.92 -14.77
N LYS A 467 -3.65 -5.49 -15.97
CA LYS A 467 -2.42 -5.67 -16.78
C LYS A 467 -2.13 -4.47 -17.70
N PRO A 468 -0.87 -4.21 -18.07
CA PRO A 468 -0.51 -3.12 -18.98
C PRO A 468 -1.30 -3.17 -20.29
N LEU A 469 -1.85 -2.03 -20.73
CA LEU A 469 -2.72 -1.98 -21.90
C LEU A 469 -1.92 -1.65 -23.16
N ARG A 470 -2.35 -2.18 -24.31
CA ARG A 470 -1.72 -1.89 -25.61
C ARG A 470 -2.07 -0.45 -26.06
N PRO A 471 -1.19 0.25 -26.81
CA PRO A 471 -1.44 1.62 -27.27
C PRO A 471 -2.77 1.82 -28.02
N GLN A 472 -3.22 0.82 -28.80
CA GLN A 472 -4.52 0.87 -29.47
C GLN A 472 -5.68 0.91 -28.46
N LEU A 473 -5.60 0.15 -27.37
CA LEU A 473 -6.64 0.11 -26.35
C LEU A 473 -6.71 1.45 -25.61
N TRP A 474 -5.56 2.08 -25.32
CA TRP A 474 -5.51 3.44 -24.79
C TRP A 474 -6.13 4.47 -25.74
N HIS A 475 -5.85 4.39 -27.04
CA HIS A 475 -6.48 5.27 -28.02
C HIS A 475 -8.00 5.03 -28.11
N GLU A 476 -8.47 3.78 -28.03
CA GLU A 476 -9.91 3.50 -27.98
C GLU A 476 -10.55 4.05 -26.70
N LEU A 477 -9.87 3.92 -25.55
CA LEU A 477 -10.32 4.46 -24.26
C LEU A 477 -10.42 5.99 -24.25
N LEU A 478 -9.39 6.68 -24.73
CA LEU A 478 -9.33 8.15 -24.79
C LEU A 478 -10.30 8.75 -25.81
N ALA A 479 -10.69 7.97 -26.82
CA ALA A 479 -11.65 8.37 -27.85
C ALA A 479 -13.12 8.04 -27.52
N MET A 480 -13.40 7.49 -26.32
CA MET A 480 -14.78 7.19 -25.93
C MET A 480 -15.59 8.46 -25.71
N VAL A 481 -16.85 8.43 -26.16
CA VAL A 481 -17.83 9.47 -25.86
C VAL A 481 -18.83 8.89 -24.87
N PHE A 482 -18.80 9.38 -23.63
CA PHE A 482 -19.78 9.00 -22.62
C PHE A 482 -21.19 9.45 -23.02
N LYS A 483 -22.16 8.56 -22.83
CA LYS A 483 -23.59 8.84 -22.93
C LYS A 483 -24.19 8.71 -21.54
N SER A 484 -25.10 9.60 -21.17
CA SER A 484 -25.80 9.52 -19.90
C SER A 484 -26.73 8.30 -19.85
N GLY A 485 -26.55 7.44 -18.84
CA GLY A 485 -27.39 6.26 -18.58
C GLY A 485 -26.61 5.06 -18.03
N ASN A 486 -27.33 4.07 -17.49
CA ASN A 486 -26.72 2.80 -17.07
C ASN A 486 -26.18 2.06 -18.31
N ALA A 487 -24.86 1.91 -18.40
CA ALA A 487 -24.18 1.36 -19.58
C ALA A 487 -23.49 0.01 -19.34
N GLN A 488 -23.98 -0.79 -18.37
CA GLN A 488 -23.60 -2.21 -18.26
C GLN A 488 -23.83 -2.92 -19.61
N GLY A 489 -22.85 -3.70 -20.05
CA GLY A 489 -22.88 -4.38 -21.36
C GLY A 489 -22.68 -3.47 -22.58
N THR A 490 -22.15 -2.25 -22.41
CA THR A 490 -21.68 -1.42 -23.53
C THR A 490 -20.18 -1.57 -23.75
N LYS A 491 -19.71 -1.38 -24.99
CA LYS A 491 -18.27 -1.40 -25.33
C LYS A 491 -17.43 -0.51 -24.41
N ALA A 492 -17.96 0.62 -23.95
CA ALA A 492 -17.24 1.52 -23.04
C ALA A 492 -17.05 0.92 -21.63
N HIS A 493 -18.06 0.20 -21.13
CA HIS A 493 -17.95 -0.56 -19.90
C HIS A 493 -16.95 -1.72 -20.06
N ASP A 494 -17.02 -2.48 -21.17
CA ASP A 494 -16.10 -3.59 -21.44
C ASP A 494 -14.63 -3.13 -21.50
N LEU A 495 -14.37 -1.99 -22.16
CA LEU A 495 -13.04 -1.36 -22.25
C LEU A 495 -12.51 -0.94 -20.87
N MET A 496 -13.36 -0.36 -20.02
CA MET A 496 -12.96 0.05 -18.66
C MET A 496 -12.85 -1.12 -17.69
N THR A 497 -13.66 -2.17 -17.84
CA THR A 497 -13.47 -3.45 -17.12
C THR A 497 -12.13 -4.08 -17.50
N GLN A 498 -11.74 -4.04 -18.78
CA GLN A 498 -10.42 -4.49 -19.23
C GLN A 498 -9.28 -3.59 -18.72
N ALA A 499 -9.52 -2.29 -18.54
CA ALA A 499 -8.52 -1.33 -18.03
C ALA A 499 -8.31 -1.40 -16.52
N LEU A 500 -9.39 -1.62 -15.74
CA LEU A 500 -9.38 -1.60 -14.27
C LEU A 500 -9.29 -3.00 -13.64
N GLY A 501 -9.70 -4.06 -14.36
CA GLY A 501 -9.72 -5.42 -13.82
C GLY A 501 -10.57 -5.51 -12.54
N SER A 502 -10.13 -6.32 -11.57
CA SER A 502 -10.81 -6.45 -10.27
C SER A 502 -10.83 -5.17 -9.41
N ALA A 503 -10.17 -4.07 -9.82
CA ALA A 503 -10.29 -2.78 -9.13
C ALA A 503 -11.68 -2.15 -9.35
N LEU A 504 -12.43 -2.65 -10.34
CA LEU A 504 -13.83 -2.33 -10.56
C LEU A 504 -14.79 -3.10 -9.63
N GLU A 505 -14.32 -4.17 -8.99
CA GLU A 505 -15.12 -5.13 -8.20
C GLU A 505 -14.94 -4.94 -6.67
N ALA A 506 -14.46 -3.77 -6.25
CA ALA A 506 -14.06 -3.51 -4.86
C ALA A 506 -15.20 -3.71 -3.82
N PRO A 507 -14.87 -4.08 -2.56
CA PRO A 507 -15.84 -4.27 -1.48
C PRO A 507 -16.82 -3.09 -1.30
N GLY A 508 -18.11 -3.40 -1.14
CA GLY A 508 -19.15 -2.40 -0.88
C GLY A 508 -19.87 -1.93 -2.14
N SER A 509 -20.85 -2.73 -2.58
CA SER A 509 -21.61 -2.55 -3.83
C SER A 509 -22.50 -1.28 -3.88
N ARG A 510 -21.89 -0.11 -4.03
CA ARG A 510 -22.54 1.07 -4.63
C ARG A 510 -22.30 0.99 -6.14
N ILE A 511 -23.39 0.94 -6.91
CA ILE A 511 -23.39 0.79 -8.37
C ILE A 511 -22.40 1.78 -9.00
N THR A 512 -21.46 1.28 -9.81
CA THR A 512 -20.58 2.10 -10.65
C THR A 512 -21.42 2.88 -11.66
N THR A 513 -21.90 4.02 -11.20
CA THR A 513 -22.84 4.84 -11.95
C THR A 513 -22.00 5.72 -12.85
N LEU A 514 -21.95 5.35 -14.12
CA LEU A 514 -21.31 6.12 -15.19
C LEU A 514 -21.93 7.51 -15.28
N GLN A 515 -21.37 8.45 -14.51
CA GLN A 515 -21.66 9.86 -14.73
C GLN A 515 -20.98 10.24 -16.03
N ALA A 516 -21.79 10.56 -17.05
CA ALA A 516 -21.28 11.30 -18.18
C ALA A 516 -20.63 12.58 -17.64
N PRO A 517 -19.49 13.04 -18.19
CA PRO A 517 -18.90 14.32 -17.81
C PRO A 517 -19.97 15.40 -17.80
N ALA A 518 -19.93 16.29 -16.81
CA ALA A 518 -20.87 17.38 -16.70
C ALA A 518 -21.04 18.09 -18.06
N PRO A 519 -22.22 18.59 -18.43
CA PRO A 519 -22.40 19.28 -19.71
C PRO A 519 -21.53 20.55 -19.76
N VAL A 520 -20.33 20.46 -20.36
CA VAL A 520 -19.33 21.53 -20.37
C VAL A 520 -19.44 22.39 -21.62
N CYS A 521 -19.35 23.70 -21.39
CA CYS A 521 -19.19 24.77 -22.37
C CYS A 521 -18.08 24.50 -23.44
N ASP A 522 -18.23 25.07 -24.63
CA ASP A 522 -17.29 24.96 -25.77
C ASP A 522 -15.96 25.70 -25.58
N GLN A 523 -15.52 25.90 -24.33
CA GLN A 523 -14.25 26.58 -24.05
C GLN A 523 -13.05 25.69 -24.44
N PRO A 524 -12.02 26.27 -25.10
CA PRO A 524 -10.79 25.56 -25.43
C PRO A 524 -10.06 25.14 -24.15
N LEU A 525 -9.34 24.01 -24.21
CA LEU A 525 -8.49 23.58 -23.10
C LEU A 525 -7.35 24.59 -22.91
N ASP A 526 -7.26 25.12 -21.70
CA ASP A 526 -6.14 25.96 -21.28
C ASP A 526 -4.79 25.23 -21.46
N VAL A 527 -3.79 25.97 -21.94
CA VAL A 527 -2.47 25.45 -22.27
C VAL A 527 -1.69 25.09 -21.00
N GLU A 528 -1.88 25.83 -19.91
CA GLU A 528 -1.22 25.54 -18.62
C GLU A 528 -1.77 24.23 -18.03
N LYS A 529 -3.10 24.08 -17.90
CA LYS A 529 -3.73 22.81 -17.48
C LYS A 529 -3.35 21.65 -18.40
N GLY A 530 -3.40 21.85 -19.72
CA GLY A 530 -3.04 20.80 -20.68
C GLY A 530 -1.58 20.35 -20.54
N THR A 531 -0.64 21.28 -20.35
CA THR A 531 0.78 20.95 -20.17
C THR A 531 1.03 20.25 -18.82
N TYR A 532 0.31 20.65 -17.76
CA TYR A 532 0.37 19.98 -16.46
C TYR A 532 -0.08 18.51 -16.55
N LEU A 533 -1.22 18.23 -17.20
CA LEU A 533 -1.73 16.86 -17.38
C LEU A 533 -0.77 15.98 -18.20
N VAL A 534 -0.07 16.53 -19.21
CA VAL A 534 0.97 15.79 -19.95
C VAL A 534 2.21 15.55 -19.09
N TRP A 535 2.64 16.51 -18.28
CA TRP A 535 3.74 16.34 -17.32
C TRP A 535 3.43 15.23 -16.31
N GLU A 536 2.27 15.28 -15.67
CA GLU A 536 1.83 14.28 -14.69
C GLU A 536 1.75 12.88 -15.30
N LEU A 537 1.26 12.77 -16.55
CA LEU A 537 1.24 11.51 -17.29
C LEU A 537 2.66 11.02 -17.65
N CYS A 538 3.65 11.89 -17.83
CA CYS A 538 5.04 11.50 -17.96
C CYS A 538 5.59 10.92 -16.65
N GLU A 539 5.36 11.59 -15.53
CA GLU A 539 5.81 11.17 -14.20
C GLU A 539 5.17 9.83 -13.78
N LEU A 540 3.85 9.69 -13.93
CA LEU A 540 3.10 8.46 -13.66
C LEU A 540 3.61 7.25 -14.44
N ASN A 541 3.92 7.42 -15.74
CA ASN A 541 4.54 6.36 -16.51
C ASN A 541 5.98 6.10 -16.05
N PHE A 542 6.82 7.14 -15.86
CA PHE A 542 8.21 7.00 -15.44
C PHE A 542 8.35 6.25 -14.09
N HIS A 543 7.55 6.62 -13.09
CA HIS A 543 7.57 5.97 -11.76
C HIS A 543 7.23 4.48 -11.85
N GLN A 544 6.19 4.13 -12.63
CA GLN A 544 5.78 2.75 -12.81
C GLN A 544 6.76 1.96 -13.68
N GLU A 545 7.32 2.56 -14.72
CA GLU A 545 8.32 1.96 -15.60
C GLU A 545 9.63 1.67 -14.85
N LEU A 546 10.07 2.59 -13.98
CA LEU A 546 11.22 2.38 -13.11
C LEU A 546 10.99 1.23 -12.11
N LEU A 547 9.84 1.19 -11.42
CA LEU A 547 9.46 0.06 -10.56
C LEU A 547 9.46 -1.27 -11.33
N SER A 548 8.98 -1.24 -12.58
CA SER A 548 8.82 -2.42 -13.41
C SER A 548 10.16 -2.98 -13.88
N LEU A 549 11.05 -2.09 -14.32
CA LEU A 549 12.42 -2.44 -14.67
C LEU A 549 13.21 -2.95 -13.47
N ASP A 550 13.08 -2.29 -12.31
CA ASP A 550 13.73 -2.70 -11.08
C ASP A 550 13.30 -4.11 -10.63
N THR A 551 11.99 -4.38 -10.69
CA THR A 551 11.43 -5.71 -10.37
C THR A 551 11.93 -6.80 -11.32
N HIS A 552 12.29 -6.45 -12.56
CA HIS A 552 12.78 -7.37 -13.57
C HIS A 552 14.29 -7.64 -13.44
N LEU A 553 15.07 -6.65 -13.00
CA LEU A 553 16.53 -6.70 -12.91
C LEU A 553 17.08 -6.90 -11.50
N THR A 554 16.19 -7.09 -10.51
CA THR A 554 16.57 -7.41 -9.13
C THR A 554 15.87 -8.69 -8.69
N HIS A 555 16.63 -9.59 -8.08
CA HIS A 555 16.17 -10.90 -7.67
C HIS A 555 16.53 -11.16 -6.20
N PRO A 556 15.58 -11.67 -5.39
CA PRO A 556 15.92 -12.18 -4.05
C PRO A 556 16.81 -13.43 -4.18
N ASP A 557 17.51 -13.78 -3.10
CA ASP A 557 18.25 -15.04 -3.01
C ASP A 557 17.31 -16.23 -3.33
N LEU A 558 17.75 -17.17 -4.16
CA LEU A 558 16.96 -18.35 -4.55
C LEU A 558 16.63 -19.28 -3.38
N SER A 559 17.31 -19.12 -2.24
CA SER A 559 17.06 -19.84 -0.99
C SER A 559 16.23 -19.04 0.04
N ALA A 560 15.86 -17.80 -0.27
CA ALA A 560 15.09 -16.92 0.58
C ALA A 560 13.69 -17.49 0.90
N LYS A 561 13.18 -17.23 2.11
CA LYS A 561 11.79 -17.56 2.45
C LYS A 561 10.85 -16.53 1.83
N GLU A 562 9.58 -16.88 1.69
CA GLU A 562 8.51 -15.96 1.22
C GLU A 562 8.44 -14.65 2.03
N GLU A 563 8.85 -14.67 3.29
CA GLU A 563 9.02 -13.49 4.14
C GLU A 563 10.17 -12.59 3.69
N ASP A 564 11.34 -13.16 3.48
CA ASP A 564 12.54 -12.46 3.02
C ASP A 564 12.34 -11.90 1.60
N ILE A 565 11.63 -12.64 0.73
CA ILE A 565 11.26 -12.22 -0.64
C ILE A 565 10.34 -10.98 -0.61
N ILE A 566 9.33 -10.97 0.26
CA ILE A 566 8.42 -9.82 0.38
C ILE A 566 9.15 -8.63 0.99
N ASN A 567 9.93 -8.82 2.06
CA ASN A 567 10.74 -7.75 2.66
C ASN A 567 11.75 -7.15 1.66
N PHE A 568 12.38 -7.99 0.83
CA PHE A 568 13.25 -7.53 -0.26
C PHE A 568 12.49 -6.64 -1.26
N ARG A 569 11.32 -7.06 -1.72
CA ARG A 569 10.50 -6.28 -2.67
C ARG A 569 9.99 -4.97 -2.06
N LEU A 570 9.61 -4.97 -0.78
CA LEU A 570 9.24 -3.76 -0.04
C LEU A 570 10.40 -2.76 -0.01
N GLY A 571 11.58 -3.19 0.44
CA GLY A 571 12.77 -2.35 0.52
C GLY A 571 13.23 -1.80 -0.85
N ARG A 572 13.07 -2.57 -1.94
CA ARG A 572 13.29 -2.06 -3.30
C ARG A 572 12.29 -0.95 -3.67
N GLN A 573 11.01 -1.16 -3.38
CA GLN A 573 9.97 -0.16 -3.65
C GLN A 573 10.19 1.14 -2.86
N GLU A 574 10.53 1.05 -1.57
CA GLU A 574 10.89 2.17 -0.70
C GLU A 574 12.11 2.94 -1.22
N GLN A 575 13.16 2.23 -1.68
CA GLN A 575 14.33 2.84 -2.30
C GLN A 575 13.97 3.62 -3.57
N ILE A 576 13.10 3.08 -4.43
CA ILE A 576 12.60 3.80 -5.62
C ILE A 576 11.79 5.04 -5.20
N MET A 577 10.95 4.93 -4.18
CA MET A 577 10.10 6.03 -3.72
C MET A 577 10.91 7.16 -3.07
N SER A 578 12.09 6.87 -2.50
CA SER A 578 13.01 7.87 -1.95
C SER A 578 13.56 8.88 -2.98
N LEU A 579 13.43 8.60 -4.28
CA LEU A 579 13.75 9.53 -5.36
C LEU A 579 12.76 10.70 -5.42
N PHE A 580 11.54 10.52 -4.92
CA PHE A 580 10.42 11.45 -5.07
C PHE A 580 10.19 12.21 -3.76
N SER A 581 9.84 13.50 -3.82
CA SER A 581 9.76 14.35 -2.61
C SER A 581 8.62 13.97 -1.67
N ASP A 582 7.57 13.38 -2.25
CA ASP A 582 6.35 12.90 -1.59
C ASP A 582 6.45 11.43 -1.15
N GLY A 583 7.59 10.75 -1.42
CA GLY A 583 7.75 9.33 -1.14
C GLY A 583 6.71 8.46 -1.88
N SER A 584 6.22 8.89 -3.04
CA SER A 584 5.05 8.31 -3.71
C SER A 584 5.36 7.93 -5.17
N LEU A 585 4.75 6.88 -5.69
CA LEU A 585 4.78 6.61 -7.14
C LEU A 585 3.66 7.35 -7.89
N VAL A 586 2.75 7.99 -7.17
CA VAL A 586 1.72 8.90 -7.71
C VAL A 586 2.13 10.31 -7.31
N PRO A 587 2.47 11.20 -8.26
CA PRO A 587 2.95 12.54 -7.95
C PRO A 587 1.87 13.36 -7.25
N SER A 588 2.22 14.03 -6.16
CA SER A 588 1.31 14.95 -5.47
C SER A 588 0.99 16.19 -6.32
N THR A 589 -0.25 16.67 -6.23
CA THR A 589 -0.67 17.97 -6.78
C THR A 589 -0.04 19.15 -6.04
N SER A 590 0.34 18.96 -4.78
CA SER A 590 0.98 19.97 -3.93
C SER A 590 2.33 20.46 -4.48
N THR A 591 2.90 21.50 -3.89
CA THR A 591 4.15 22.13 -4.35
C THR A 591 5.40 21.26 -4.19
N SER A 592 5.33 20.12 -3.49
CA SER A 592 6.40 19.12 -3.42
C SER A 592 6.49 18.31 -4.72
N THR A 593 7.27 18.84 -5.66
CA THR A 593 7.64 18.23 -6.95
C THR A 593 8.45 16.94 -6.82
N ASN A 594 8.45 16.10 -7.87
CA ASN A 594 9.51 15.10 -8.05
C ASN A 594 10.88 15.80 -8.04
N ARG A 595 11.81 15.29 -7.22
CA ARG A 595 13.15 15.85 -7.05
C ARG A 595 13.95 15.87 -8.35
N LEU A 596 13.74 14.92 -9.25
CA LEU A 596 14.37 14.88 -10.58
C LEU A 596 13.82 15.96 -11.53
N ALA A 597 12.53 16.30 -11.40
CA ALA A 597 11.83 17.30 -12.20
C ALA A 597 12.07 18.76 -11.72
N LEU A 598 12.86 18.96 -10.67
CA LEU A 598 13.19 20.28 -10.14
C LEU A 598 14.24 21.01 -10.99
N GLY A 599 14.03 22.32 -11.17
CA GLY A 599 14.94 23.16 -11.94
C GLY A 599 16.30 23.40 -11.29
N THR A 600 16.43 23.24 -9.96
CA THR A 600 17.69 23.47 -9.25
C THR A 600 18.58 22.21 -9.26
N TRP A 601 19.89 22.40 -9.12
CA TRP A 601 20.82 21.26 -9.00
C TRP A 601 20.81 20.61 -7.60
N PRO A 602 20.85 21.35 -6.46
CA PRO A 602 20.98 20.73 -5.14
C PRO A 602 19.83 19.76 -4.79
N GLU A 603 18.62 20.05 -5.28
CA GLU A 603 17.45 19.20 -5.05
C GLU A 603 17.49 17.92 -5.92
N ARG A 604 17.92 18.04 -7.19
CA ARG A 604 18.17 16.90 -8.09
C ARG A 604 19.30 16.00 -7.61
N PHE A 605 20.31 16.55 -6.92
CA PHE A 605 21.52 15.81 -6.52
C PHE A 605 21.23 14.56 -5.66
N GLU A 606 20.41 14.67 -4.61
CA GLU A 606 20.08 13.51 -3.75
C GLU A 606 19.21 12.48 -4.48
N ALA A 607 18.34 12.92 -5.38
CA ALA A 607 17.53 12.02 -6.20
C ALA A 607 18.37 11.28 -7.24
N LEU A 608 19.35 11.93 -7.88
CA LEU A 608 20.30 11.30 -8.80
C LEU A 608 21.22 10.30 -8.09
N LYS A 609 21.58 10.56 -6.84
CA LYS A 609 22.31 9.62 -5.99
C LYS A 609 21.46 8.38 -5.70
N SER A 610 20.22 8.57 -5.24
CA SER A 610 19.28 7.48 -4.97
C SER A 610 18.95 6.67 -6.23
N PHE A 611 18.72 7.34 -7.37
CA PHE A 611 18.51 6.71 -8.68
C PHE A 611 19.71 5.87 -9.13
N ARG A 612 20.94 6.37 -8.93
CA ARG A 612 22.16 5.58 -9.16
C ARG A 612 22.27 4.38 -8.22
N ASP A 613 21.84 4.51 -6.97
CA ASP A 613 21.89 3.42 -5.97
C ASP A 613 20.81 2.36 -6.21
N VAL A 614 19.64 2.73 -6.74
CA VAL A 614 18.65 1.80 -7.32
C VAL A 614 19.31 0.98 -8.45
N MET A 615 19.86 1.65 -9.46
CA MET A 615 20.47 0.99 -10.63
C MET A 615 21.75 0.19 -10.31
N ARG A 616 22.43 0.45 -9.18
CA ARG A 616 23.60 -0.33 -8.74
C ARG A 616 23.27 -1.75 -8.30
N ALA A 617 22.02 -2.02 -7.95
CA ALA A 617 21.56 -3.33 -7.52
C ALA A 617 21.01 -4.19 -8.68
N TRP A 618 20.99 -3.65 -9.91
CA TRP A 618 20.57 -4.38 -11.09
C TRP A 618 21.65 -5.37 -11.54
N ASP A 619 21.22 -6.51 -12.10
CA ASP A 619 22.10 -7.49 -12.73
C ASP A 619 22.88 -6.90 -13.93
N ILE A 620 22.39 -5.78 -14.49
CA ILE A 620 23.06 -5.01 -15.55
C ILE A 620 23.97 -3.94 -14.91
N PRO A 621 25.30 -4.00 -15.13
CA PRO A 621 26.24 -3.12 -14.46
C PRO A 621 26.21 -1.68 -15.03
N LEU A 622 26.11 -0.69 -14.15
CA LEU A 622 26.25 0.73 -14.51
C LEU A 622 27.48 1.01 -15.40
N SER A 623 27.27 1.83 -16.44
CA SER A 623 28.34 2.30 -17.32
C SER A 623 29.44 3.06 -16.56
N PHE A 624 30.65 3.13 -17.12
CA PHE A 624 31.76 3.87 -16.50
C PHE A 624 31.42 5.35 -16.26
N ALA A 625 30.71 5.99 -17.19
CA ALA A 625 30.28 7.37 -17.05
C ALA A 625 29.19 7.56 -15.97
N ALA A 626 28.26 6.61 -15.83
CA ALA A 626 27.22 6.63 -14.79
C ALA A 626 27.79 6.40 -13.37
N LYS A 627 28.95 5.75 -13.27
CA LYS A 627 29.74 5.62 -12.02
C LYS A 627 30.51 6.91 -11.65
N GLY A 628 30.39 7.97 -12.45
CA GLY A 628 31.10 9.25 -12.27
C GLY A 628 30.76 10.04 -11.00
N HIS A 629 31.44 11.18 -10.87
CA HIS A 629 31.30 12.07 -9.72
C HIS A 629 29.99 12.88 -9.82
N LEU A 630 29.08 12.64 -8.87
CA LEU A 630 28.01 13.56 -8.52
C LEU A 630 28.48 14.43 -7.36
N GLY A 631 28.52 15.74 -7.56
CA GLY A 631 28.86 16.74 -6.53
C GLY A 631 27.72 17.72 -6.28
N LEU A 632 27.59 18.19 -5.04
CA LEU A 632 26.49 19.04 -4.54
C LEU A 632 26.31 20.37 -5.30
N LEU A 633 27.36 20.89 -5.95
CA LEU A 633 27.36 22.19 -6.63
C LEU A 633 27.18 22.12 -8.17
N GLY A 634 26.84 20.96 -8.74
CA GLY A 634 26.44 20.90 -10.16
C GLY A 634 27.57 21.11 -11.15
N SER A 635 28.74 20.52 -10.89
CA SER A 635 29.88 20.59 -11.81
C SER A 635 29.57 19.99 -13.18
N ALA A 636 30.34 20.38 -14.21
CA ALA A 636 30.24 19.76 -15.55
C ALA A 636 30.47 18.24 -15.54
N ALA A 637 31.20 17.69 -14.56
CA ALA A 637 31.33 16.25 -14.35
C ALA A 637 30.04 15.62 -13.78
N SER A 638 29.33 16.36 -12.92
CA SER A 638 28.04 15.94 -12.37
C SER A 638 26.97 15.88 -13.46
N LEU A 639 26.88 16.89 -14.34
CA LEU A 639 25.96 16.90 -15.48
C LEU A 639 26.24 15.77 -16.48
N LYS A 640 27.52 15.46 -16.75
CA LYS A 640 27.90 14.28 -17.55
C LYS A 640 27.49 12.97 -16.89
N THR A 641 27.57 12.89 -15.57
CA THR A 641 27.13 11.70 -14.81
C THR A 641 25.61 11.57 -14.84
N GLU A 642 24.86 12.67 -14.71
CA GLU A 642 23.39 12.71 -14.88
C GLU A 642 22.97 12.19 -16.26
N ALA A 643 23.56 12.72 -17.34
CA ALA A 643 23.25 12.27 -18.70
C ALA A 643 23.61 10.78 -18.92
N ALA A 644 24.71 10.31 -18.33
CA ALA A 644 25.08 8.89 -18.40
C ALA A 644 24.15 7.96 -17.61
N LEU A 645 23.57 8.44 -16.49
CA LEU A 645 22.54 7.72 -15.74
C LEU A 645 21.23 7.64 -16.54
N ALA A 646 20.79 8.76 -17.13
CA ALA A 646 19.60 8.81 -17.98
C ALA A 646 19.74 7.91 -19.23
N ALA A 647 20.88 7.96 -19.91
CA ALA A 647 21.16 7.09 -21.06
C ALA A 647 21.22 5.61 -20.68
N HIS A 648 21.83 5.27 -19.54
CA HIS A 648 21.86 3.89 -19.05
C HIS A 648 20.47 3.37 -18.71
N TYR A 649 19.62 4.16 -18.04
CA TYR A 649 18.21 3.84 -17.82
C TYR A 649 17.46 3.62 -19.13
N ALA A 650 17.56 4.57 -20.07
CA ALA A 650 16.82 4.53 -21.33
C ALA A 650 17.18 3.32 -22.20
N GLN A 651 18.47 3.00 -22.31
CA GLN A 651 18.95 1.80 -22.99
C GLN A 651 18.47 0.52 -22.29
N THR A 652 18.68 0.43 -20.97
CA THR A 652 18.34 -0.76 -20.19
C THR A 652 16.84 -1.06 -20.23
N PHE A 653 16.00 -0.03 -20.14
CA PHE A 653 14.55 -0.18 -20.32
C PHE A 653 14.20 -0.67 -21.73
N PHE A 654 14.82 -0.10 -22.77
CA PHE A 654 14.59 -0.55 -24.15
C PHE A 654 15.03 -2.00 -24.35
N ASP A 655 16.17 -2.40 -23.79
CA ASP A 655 16.71 -3.76 -23.89
C ASP A 655 15.75 -4.79 -23.29
N VAL A 656 15.14 -4.49 -22.12
CA VAL A 656 14.15 -5.35 -21.46
C VAL A 656 12.78 -5.33 -22.16
N PHE A 657 12.17 -4.14 -22.35
CA PHE A 657 10.77 -4.02 -22.77
C PHE A 657 10.55 -3.87 -24.29
N GLY A 658 11.61 -3.61 -25.06
CA GLY A 658 11.53 -3.46 -26.52
C GLY A 658 10.76 -2.23 -27.01
N ARG A 659 10.61 -1.21 -26.15
CA ARG A 659 10.08 0.12 -26.46
C ARG A 659 10.86 1.18 -25.67
N PRO A 660 10.98 2.43 -26.14
CA PRO A 660 11.55 3.49 -25.32
C PRO A 660 10.69 3.72 -24.06
N PRO A 661 11.30 4.09 -22.93
CA PRO A 661 10.56 4.53 -21.75
C PRO A 661 9.97 5.92 -21.95
N VAL A 662 9.01 6.27 -21.09
CA VAL A 662 8.60 7.64 -20.85
C VAL A 662 9.58 8.26 -19.84
N LEU A 663 10.19 9.39 -20.20
CA LEU A 663 11.16 10.08 -19.35
C LEU A 663 10.50 11.18 -18.50
N PRO A 664 11.06 11.49 -17.31
CA PRO A 664 10.62 12.60 -16.49
C PRO A 664 10.86 13.94 -17.19
N HIS A 665 9.97 14.90 -16.94
CA HIS A 665 10.03 16.25 -17.54
C HIS A 665 10.02 17.30 -16.43
N LEU A 666 10.52 18.51 -16.72
CA LEU A 666 10.47 19.63 -15.78
C LEU A 666 9.00 20.03 -15.55
N ARG A 667 8.60 20.23 -14.28
CA ARG A 667 7.22 20.65 -13.95
C ARG A 667 6.95 22.04 -14.55
N PRO A 668 5.79 22.26 -15.20
CA PRO A 668 5.40 23.59 -15.67
C PRO A 668 5.36 24.62 -14.53
N SER A 669 5.74 25.86 -14.82
CA SER A 669 5.87 26.95 -13.84
C SER A 669 4.55 27.44 -13.21
N GLY A 670 3.43 26.84 -13.59
CA GLY A 670 2.09 27.11 -13.08
C GLY A 670 1.53 25.85 -12.43
N GLY A 671 1.36 25.90 -11.10
CA GLY A 671 0.69 24.85 -10.34
C GLY A 671 -0.72 25.31 -9.98
N MET A 672 -1.72 24.49 -10.25
CA MET A 672 -3.08 24.73 -9.74
C MET A 672 -3.06 24.73 -8.21
N SER A 673 -3.67 25.77 -7.62
CA SER A 673 -3.77 26.02 -6.17
C SER A 673 -4.97 25.35 -5.51
#